data_AF-A0A1B3NQW7-F1
#
_entry.id   AF-A0A1B3NQW7-F1
#
_cell.length_a   1.000
_cell.length_b   1.000
_cell.length_c   1.000
_cell.angle_alpha   90.00
_cell.angle_beta   90.00
_cell.angle_gamma   90.00
#
_symmetry.space_group_name_H-M   'P 1'
#
loop_
_entity.id
_entity.type
_entity.pdbx_description
1 polymer ?
#
loop_
_entity_poly.entity_id
_entity_poly.type
_entity_poly.pdbx_seq_one_letter_code
_entity_poly.pdbx_strand_id
1 'polypeptide(L)'
;MSQPGRWLWGLVPLALLWGAGNLFLDETIERDVTRRAVAAAVSVAGEAPGARPVTAQIDGRDVTISGEALSADGAARALARLRAEFGVRRALGGLSQVVPQRPYSWSATRQGDVVTLGGYVPDESTARALVAAAEKALPGAKVEDRQAFAFGAPTGFGAMAASALAELPQLATGKVALDDTRFCLEGRATGPDAYLALQAALGRLARDGFQAVPCTIEPSVVSPYRWSVERLAGDVLRLEGFYPSDAARQQVLALLRNAFPGQVSVDDRLKPGAGEPAAYLTKVGRALADLARLRQGKAELEGDAYRLSGDGPDTYDACQALRLQIAQGDGPDSVAQATIACPPEPPPPPPPPPPPIESLIPALPDLPAPIFLPSELPAPAPAPPPVEAAVPPAPMPPAPPPPPAPPPAVALAWSATIGRDGVALQGLVPDAATREALLARARGLAASGAVADRMAVEPNLRDAADYAAATGFALDLLGRLKEGTVTLAGSALSLAGQVADGRAWTELDAALRRRPLPAGLSLVGDGAATLALRPYGLAISVDRTGLSLSGHLPDVATREALRALVEASPLQGKWSDDTQIVPGAPAGFAAAAAMAVTNLLRLDLGSATIVDDLVTLRGLTCRDLIQREVETSAATGLPAGFRADASIGLRQTGCVVDPPATCQNDLDALTKNNTVLFAQGTSVVQLDAPTERVIAEAVAILAQCPTTRITIEGHANRDGERTGFNNLDLSARRALRVRDELVQRGIDPARLETQGFGSTRPLVPHGAPEARAMNRRVQFTVAK
;
A
#
# COMPACT_ATOMS: atom_id res chain seq x y z
N MET A 1 -29.85 -8.34 -81.97
CA MET A 1 -29.02 -9.48 -81.55
C MET A 1 -29.75 -10.19 -80.42
N SER A 2 -30.34 -11.35 -80.68
CA SER A 2 -31.46 -11.84 -79.87
C SER A 2 -31.61 -13.36 -79.89
N GLN A 3 -30.90 -14.06 -79.00
CA GLN A 3 -31.23 -15.42 -78.53
C GLN A 3 -30.72 -15.63 -77.08
N PRO A 4 -31.48 -15.19 -76.05
CA PRO A 4 -31.04 -15.33 -74.66
C PRO A 4 -30.94 -16.79 -74.16
N GLY A 5 -31.60 -17.75 -74.83
CA GLY A 5 -31.64 -19.16 -74.38
C GLY A 5 -30.34 -19.95 -74.51
N ARG A 6 -29.36 -19.52 -75.33
CA ARG A 6 -28.13 -20.29 -75.57
C ARG A 6 -27.07 -20.15 -74.47
N TRP A 7 -27.15 -19.12 -73.62
CA TRP A 7 -26.19 -18.92 -72.53
C TRP A 7 -26.38 -19.89 -71.35
N LEU A 8 -27.59 -20.42 -71.17
CA LEU A 8 -27.97 -21.31 -70.06
C LEU A 8 -27.19 -22.65 -70.08
N TRP A 9 -26.86 -23.18 -71.25
CA TRP A 9 -26.11 -24.44 -71.37
C TRP A 9 -24.65 -24.34 -70.90
N GLY A 10 -24.06 -23.14 -70.93
CA GLY A 10 -22.71 -22.90 -70.40
C GLY A 10 -22.62 -22.98 -68.88
N LEU A 11 -23.75 -22.82 -68.17
CA LEU A 11 -23.80 -22.84 -66.70
C LEU A 11 -23.68 -24.26 -66.13
N VAL A 12 -24.06 -25.30 -66.88
CA VAL A 12 -24.04 -26.70 -66.42
C VAL A 12 -22.63 -27.23 -66.15
N PRO A 13 -21.65 -27.17 -67.09
CA PRO A 13 -20.28 -27.61 -66.80
C PRO A 13 -19.59 -26.71 -65.76
N LEU A 14 -19.94 -25.42 -65.71
CA LEU A 14 -19.44 -24.49 -64.71
C LEU A 14 -19.90 -24.88 -63.30
N ALA A 15 -21.18 -25.25 -63.15
CA ALA A 15 -21.75 -25.72 -61.88
C ALA A 15 -21.17 -27.06 -61.43
N LEU A 16 -20.86 -27.98 -62.35
CA LEU A 16 -20.21 -29.25 -62.04
C LEU A 16 -18.77 -29.07 -61.55
N LEU A 17 -17.97 -28.23 -62.22
CA LEU A 17 -16.61 -27.90 -61.77
C LEU A 17 -16.61 -27.17 -60.42
N TRP A 18 -17.55 -26.24 -60.24
CA TRP A 18 -17.74 -25.54 -58.96
C TRP A 18 -18.14 -26.49 -57.83
N GLY A 19 -19.07 -27.43 -58.08
CA GLY A 19 -19.48 -28.45 -57.11
C GLY A 19 -18.34 -29.38 -56.71
N ALA A 20 -17.57 -29.89 -57.68
CA ALA A 20 -16.43 -30.78 -57.42
C ALA A 20 -15.30 -30.08 -56.65
N GLY A 21 -15.05 -28.79 -56.90
CA GLY A 21 -14.06 -28.01 -56.16
C GLY A 21 -14.38 -27.90 -54.67
N ASN A 22 -15.61 -27.49 -54.33
CA ASN A 22 -16.03 -27.34 -52.94
C ASN A 22 -16.12 -28.70 -52.19
N LEU A 23 -16.50 -29.79 -52.86
CA LEU A 23 -16.69 -31.09 -52.21
C LEU A 23 -15.40 -31.85 -51.83
N PHE A 24 -14.27 -31.56 -52.49
CA PHE A 24 -13.06 -32.40 -52.35
C PHE A 24 -11.77 -31.66 -51.98
N LEU A 25 -11.73 -30.32 -52.02
CA LEU A 25 -10.49 -29.56 -51.80
C LEU A 25 -10.49 -28.63 -50.57
N ASP A 26 -11.65 -28.39 -49.93
CA ASP A 26 -11.78 -27.42 -48.84
C ASP A 26 -10.83 -27.70 -47.65
N GLU A 27 -10.88 -28.88 -47.02
CA GLU A 27 -10.03 -29.18 -45.84
C GLU A 27 -8.52 -28.96 -46.09
N THR A 28 -8.05 -29.25 -47.30
CA THR A 28 -6.62 -29.15 -47.64
C THR A 28 -6.19 -27.70 -47.82
N ILE A 29 -7.07 -26.87 -48.37
CA ILE A 29 -6.85 -25.44 -48.57
C ILE A 29 -6.95 -24.70 -47.22
N GLU A 30 -7.93 -25.03 -46.39
CA GLU A 30 -8.09 -24.47 -45.04
C GLU A 30 -6.82 -24.65 -44.21
N ARG A 31 -6.30 -25.89 -44.09
CA ARG A 31 -5.14 -26.22 -43.24
C ARG A 31 -3.82 -25.53 -43.67
N ASP A 32 -3.63 -25.22 -44.95
CA ASP A 32 -2.48 -24.42 -45.41
C ASP A 32 -2.64 -22.94 -45.06
N VAL A 33 -3.81 -22.38 -45.34
CA VAL A 33 -4.16 -20.99 -45.01
C VAL A 33 -4.06 -20.76 -43.49
N THR A 34 -4.48 -21.73 -42.66
CA THR A 34 -4.30 -21.69 -41.19
C THR A 34 -2.85 -21.40 -40.80
N ARG A 35 -1.91 -22.21 -41.32
CA ARG A 35 -0.54 -22.24 -40.83
C ARG A 35 0.21 -20.96 -41.20
N ARG A 36 -0.01 -20.45 -42.42
CA ARG A 36 0.57 -19.19 -42.88
C ARG A 36 -0.04 -17.99 -42.15
N ALA A 37 -1.36 -17.97 -41.94
CA ALA A 37 -2.03 -16.89 -41.24
C ALA A 37 -1.55 -16.75 -39.77
N VAL A 38 -1.47 -17.85 -39.00
CA VAL A 38 -0.99 -17.80 -37.61
C VAL A 38 0.44 -17.24 -37.51
N ALA A 39 1.38 -17.78 -38.30
CA ALA A 39 2.77 -17.34 -38.27
C ALA A 39 2.93 -15.85 -38.66
N ALA A 40 2.16 -15.40 -39.65
CA ALA A 40 2.14 -14.01 -40.08
C ALA A 40 1.63 -13.05 -38.98
N ALA A 41 0.61 -13.44 -38.20
CA ALA A 41 0.05 -12.62 -37.13
C ALA A 41 0.98 -12.51 -35.90
N VAL A 42 1.53 -13.65 -35.44
CA VAL A 42 2.42 -13.70 -34.25
C VAL A 42 3.63 -12.78 -34.42
N SER A 43 4.25 -12.77 -35.61
CA SER A 43 5.47 -12.01 -35.90
C SER A 43 5.36 -10.48 -35.74
N VAL A 44 4.14 -9.91 -35.63
CA VAL A 44 3.91 -8.46 -35.59
C VAL A 44 3.07 -7.99 -34.39
N ALA A 45 2.42 -8.91 -33.67
CA ALA A 45 1.65 -8.59 -32.45
C ALA A 45 2.56 -8.21 -31.27
N GLY A 46 3.76 -8.81 -31.21
CA GLY A 46 4.72 -8.67 -30.11
C GLY A 46 4.35 -9.56 -28.91
N GLU A 47 5.32 -10.32 -28.42
CA GLU A 47 5.14 -11.20 -27.27
C GLU A 47 5.59 -10.53 -25.97
N ALA A 48 4.80 -10.70 -24.91
CA ALA A 48 5.20 -10.39 -23.54
C ALA A 48 4.95 -11.61 -22.66
N PRO A 49 5.80 -11.85 -21.63
CA PRO A 49 5.52 -12.85 -20.61
C PRO A 49 4.10 -12.67 -20.07
N GLY A 50 3.31 -13.73 -20.15
CA GLY A 50 1.94 -13.82 -19.67
C GLY A 50 0.82 -13.26 -20.56
N ALA A 51 1.13 -12.66 -21.71
CA ALA A 51 0.10 -12.34 -22.71
C ALA A 51 -0.49 -13.62 -23.33
N ARG A 52 -1.82 -13.65 -23.54
CA ARG A 52 -2.49 -14.76 -24.25
C ARG A 52 -1.93 -14.88 -25.68
N PRO A 53 -1.37 -16.04 -26.08
CA PRO A 53 -0.75 -16.21 -27.38
C PRO A 53 -1.77 -16.05 -28.50
N VAL A 54 -1.31 -15.52 -29.65
CA VAL A 54 -2.16 -15.30 -30.82
C VAL A 54 -2.51 -16.64 -31.46
N THR A 55 -3.81 -16.95 -31.49
CA THR A 55 -4.39 -18.15 -32.12
C THR A 55 -5.29 -17.75 -33.28
N ALA A 56 -5.51 -18.66 -34.22
CA ALA A 56 -6.44 -18.47 -35.34
C ALA A 56 -7.33 -19.71 -35.56
N GLN A 57 -8.59 -19.47 -35.91
CA GLN A 57 -9.57 -20.47 -36.31
C GLN A 57 -10.17 -20.07 -37.66
N ILE A 58 -10.38 -21.04 -38.56
CA ILE A 58 -10.81 -20.79 -39.95
C ILE A 58 -12.12 -21.51 -40.23
N ASP A 59 -12.96 -20.84 -41.02
CA ASP A 59 -14.15 -21.38 -41.66
C ASP A 59 -14.07 -21.00 -43.16
N GLY A 60 -13.73 -21.97 -44.01
CA GLY A 60 -13.42 -21.82 -45.43
C GLY A 60 -12.26 -20.87 -45.71
N ARG A 61 -12.58 -19.59 -45.89
CA ARG A 61 -11.59 -18.52 -46.19
C ARG A 61 -11.64 -17.36 -45.21
N ASP A 62 -12.51 -17.43 -44.20
CA ASP A 62 -12.61 -16.40 -43.18
C ASP A 62 -11.84 -16.85 -41.93
N VAL A 63 -10.85 -16.06 -41.53
CA VAL A 63 -9.90 -16.38 -40.47
C VAL A 63 -10.20 -15.50 -39.26
N THR A 64 -10.60 -16.12 -38.16
CA THR A 64 -10.86 -15.43 -36.88
C THR A 64 -9.62 -15.56 -36.00
N ILE A 65 -9.04 -14.44 -35.57
CA ILE A 65 -7.89 -14.46 -34.63
C ILE A 65 -8.27 -13.95 -33.25
N SER A 66 -7.61 -14.51 -32.24
CA SER A 66 -7.79 -14.14 -30.83
C SER A 66 -6.47 -14.23 -30.06
N GLY A 67 -6.31 -13.40 -29.04
CA GLY A 67 -5.09 -13.29 -28.25
C GLY A 67 -4.90 -11.89 -27.69
N GLU A 68 -3.72 -11.59 -27.18
CA GLU A 68 -3.35 -10.29 -26.62
C GLU A 68 -2.14 -9.71 -27.35
N ALA A 69 -2.03 -8.38 -27.36
CA ALA A 69 -0.93 -7.65 -28.00
C ALA A 69 -0.38 -6.55 -27.09
N LEU A 70 0.92 -6.33 -27.17
CA LEU A 70 1.65 -5.32 -26.38
C LEU A 70 1.21 -3.86 -26.62
N SER A 71 0.52 -3.60 -27.73
CA SER A 71 0.01 -2.28 -28.11
C SER A 71 -1.15 -2.42 -29.11
N ALA A 72 -2.04 -1.42 -29.17
CA ALA A 72 -3.06 -1.32 -30.23
C ALA A 72 -2.43 -1.38 -31.63
N ASP A 73 -1.26 -0.77 -31.82
CA ASP A 73 -0.52 -0.83 -33.08
C ASP A 73 -0.03 -2.25 -33.42
N GLY A 74 0.41 -3.03 -32.43
CA GLY A 74 0.76 -4.44 -32.61
C GLY A 74 -0.45 -5.26 -33.07
N ALA A 75 -1.59 -5.07 -32.41
CA ALA A 75 -2.87 -5.71 -32.79
C ALA A 75 -3.30 -5.34 -34.22
N ALA A 76 -3.25 -4.05 -34.56
CA ALA A 76 -3.64 -3.54 -35.88
C ALA A 76 -2.73 -4.07 -36.98
N ARG A 77 -1.40 -4.09 -36.76
CA ARG A 77 -0.44 -4.62 -37.72
C ARG A 77 -0.57 -6.14 -37.92
N ALA A 78 -0.81 -6.91 -36.87
CA ALA A 78 -1.05 -8.35 -36.97
C ALA A 78 -2.30 -8.66 -37.81
N LEU A 79 -3.42 -7.95 -37.55
CA LEU A 79 -4.65 -8.05 -38.36
C LEU A 79 -4.44 -7.61 -39.81
N ALA A 80 -3.67 -6.54 -40.05
CA ALA A 80 -3.37 -6.07 -41.40
C ALA A 80 -2.53 -7.08 -42.18
N ARG A 81 -1.53 -7.70 -41.53
CA ARG A 81 -0.71 -8.76 -42.14
C ARG A 81 -1.54 -10.00 -42.47
N LEU A 82 -2.44 -10.39 -41.57
CA LEU A 82 -3.36 -11.51 -41.79
C LEU A 82 -4.31 -11.28 -42.98
N ARG A 83 -4.82 -10.06 -43.15
CA ARG A 83 -5.66 -9.67 -44.30
C ARG A 83 -4.93 -9.66 -45.63
N ALA A 84 -3.60 -9.51 -45.60
CA ALA A 84 -2.74 -9.55 -46.78
C ALA A 84 -2.30 -10.97 -47.16
N GLU A 85 -2.53 -11.99 -46.33
CA GLU A 85 -2.12 -13.36 -46.63
C GLU A 85 -2.98 -14.00 -47.73
N PHE A 86 -2.31 -14.60 -48.72
CA PHE A 86 -2.98 -15.15 -49.88
C PHE A 86 -3.83 -16.37 -49.51
N GLY A 87 -5.14 -16.25 -49.72
CA GLY A 87 -6.15 -17.23 -49.34
C GLY A 87 -7.18 -16.65 -48.36
N VAL A 88 -6.78 -15.72 -47.49
CA VAL A 88 -7.69 -15.06 -46.55
C VAL A 88 -8.68 -14.16 -47.30
N ARG A 89 -9.99 -14.33 -47.02
CA ARG A 89 -11.08 -13.50 -47.57
C ARG A 89 -11.53 -12.46 -46.54
N ARG A 90 -11.64 -12.85 -45.27
CA ARG A 90 -11.90 -11.94 -44.14
C ARG A 90 -11.01 -12.30 -42.97
N ALA A 91 -10.45 -11.29 -42.31
CA ALA A 91 -9.85 -11.45 -40.98
C ALA A 91 -10.82 -10.88 -39.94
N LEU A 92 -11.33 -11.78 -39.10
CA LEU A 92 -12.31 -11.54 -38.04
C LEU A 92 -11.63 -11.68 -36.66
N GLY A 93 -12.34 -11.32 -35.59
CA GLY A 93 -11.77 -11.26 -34.24
C GLY A 93 -10.80 -10.08 -34.06
N GLY A 94 -9.95 -10.16 -33.05
CA GLY A 94 -9.03 -9.09 -32.67
C GLY A 94 -8.12 -9.45 -31.52
N LEU A 95 -7.02 -8.71 -31.38
CA LEU A 95 -6.06 -8.87 -30.28
C LEU A 95 -6.28 -7.75 -29.26
N SER A 96 -6.44 -8.12 -27.99
CA SER A 96 -6.70 -7.17 -26.91
C SER A 96 -5.41 -6.49 -26.47
N GLN A 97 -5.41 -5.16 -26.33
CA GLN A 97 -4.25 -4.44 -25.81
C GLN A 97 -4.14 -4.62 -24.29
N VAL A 98 -2.96 -5.04 -23.84
CA VAL A 98 -2.62 -5.11 -22.42
C VAL A 98 -1.85 -3.88 -21.97
N VAL A 99 -2.10 -3.43 -20.73
CA VAL A 99 -1.45 -2.27 -20.11
C VAL A 99 -0.41 -2.75 -19.11
N PRO A 100 0.88 -2.37 -19.24
CA PRO A 100 1.88 -2.71 -18.24
C PRO A 100 1.60 -1.96 -16.93
N GLN A 101 1.47 -2.70 -15.83
CA GLN A 101 1.50 -2.14 -14.48
C GLN A 101 2.88 -1.54 -14.20
N ARG A 102 2.90 -0.37 -13.55
CA ARG A 102 4.11 0.31 -13.06
C ARG A 102 3.80 1.10 -11.78
N PRO A 103 4.61 0.97 -10.71
CA PRO A 103 5.71 0.01 -10.58
C PRO A 103 5.19 -1.43 -10.57
N TYR A 104 5.90 -2.31 -11.29
CA TYR A 104 5.60 -3.73 -11.32
C TYR A 104 6.12 -4.38 -10.03
N SER A 105 5.33 -4.28 -8.97
CA SER A 105 5.73 -4.69 -7.62
C SER A 105 5.42 -6.16 -7.31
N TRP A 106 6.40 -6.94 -6.88
CA TRP A 106 6.27 -8.31 -6.39
C TRP A 106 7.13 -8.52 -5.13
N SER A 107 6.76 -9.43 -4.24
CA SER A 107 7.58 -9.76 -3.07
C SER A 107 7.36 -11.18 -2.54
N ALA A 108 8.39 -11.67 -1.84
CA ALA A 108 8.34 -12.90 -1.06
C ALA A 108 8.88 -12.63 0.35
N THR A 109 8.11 -12.99 1.37
CA THR A 109 8.46 -12.77 2.80
C THR A 109 8.56 -14.11 3.51
N ARG A 110 9.66 -14.35 4.25
CA ARG A 110 9.84 -15.52 5.12
C ARG A 110 9.73 -15.11 6.59
N GLN A 111 8.84 -15.77 7.32
CA GLN A 111 8.71 -15.67 8.77
C GLN A 111 8.69 -17.08 9.38
N GLY A 112 9.85 -17.53 9.89
CA GLY A 112 10.02 -18.91 10.35
C GLY A 112 9.82 -19.91 9.21
N ASP A 113 8.84 -20.79 9.39
CA ASP A 113 8.44 -21.84 8.44
C ASP A 113 7.29 -21.42 7.51
N VAL A 114 6.88 -20.14 7.50
CA VAL A 114 5.88 -19.61 6.56
C VAL A 114 6.55 -18.70 5.54
N VAL A 115 6.23 -18.91 4.26
CA VAL A 115 6.67 -18.08 3.13
C VAL A 115 5.44 -17.50 2.44
N THR A 116 5.27 -16.18 2.47
CA THR A 116 4.17 -15.51 1.77
C THR A 116 4.67 -14.88 0.48
N LEU A 117 4.07 -15.23 -0.65
CA LEU A 117 4.31 -14.62 -1.95
C LEU A 117 3.18 -13.64 -2.28
N GLY A 118 3.48 -12.49 -2.87
CA GLY A 118 2.44 -11.50 -3.21
C GLY A 118 2.89 -10.40 -4.14
N GLY A 119 1.93 -9.61 -4.63
CA GLY A 119 2.14 -8.64 -5.71
C GLY A 119 1.97 -9.29 -7.09
N TYR A 120 2.53 -8.67 -8.13
CA TYR A 120 2.16 -8.96 -9.51
C TYR A 120 3.01 -10.06 -10.16
N VAL A 121 2.36 -10.98 -10.88
CA VAL A 121 2.97 -12.01 -11.73
C VAL A 121 2.35 -12.01 -13.13
N PRO A 122 3.12 -12.29 -14.19
CA PRO A 122 2.63 -12.14 -15.56
C PRO A 122 1.50 -13.13 -15.90
N ASP A 123 1.56 -14.34 -15.35
CA ASP A 123 0.63 -15.43 -15.67
C ASP A 123 0.64 -16.56 -14.63
N GLU A 124 -0.33 -17.45 -14.73
CA GLU A 124 -0.54 -18.62 -13.86
C GLU A 124 0.59 -19.67 -13.96
N SER A 125 1.33 -19.75 -15.08
CA SER A 125 2.47 -20.66 -15.18
C SER A 125 3.67 -20.10 -14.43
N THR A 126 3.92 -18.80 -14.53
CA THR A 126 4.93 -18.08 -13.74
C THR A 126 4.58 -18.11 -12.24
N ALA A 127 3.31 -17.90 -11.88
CA ALA A 127 2.85 -17.98 -10.49
C ALA A 127 3.15 -19.34 -9.86
N ARG A 128 2.69 -20.43 -10.52
CA ARG A 128 2.96 -21.81 -10.09
C ARG A 128 4.46 -22.14 -10.08
N ALA A 129 5.23 -21.63 -11.02
CA ALA A 129 6.68 -21.80 -11.03
C ALA A 129 7.36 -21.10 -9.84
N LEU A 130 6.87 -19.94 -9.40
CA LEU A 130 7.37 -19.24 -8.22
C LEU A 130 6.93 -19.91 -6.91
N VAL A 131 5.71 -20.44 -6.83
CA VAL A 131 5.27 -21.29 -5.70
C VAL A 131 6.16 -22.53 -5.61
N ALA A 132 6.34 -23.28 -6.69
CA ALA A 132 7.20 -24.46 -6.74
C ALA A 132 8.69 -24.12 -6.47
N ALA A 133 9.17 -22.94 -6.88
CA ALA A 133 10.51 -22.47 -6.54
C ALA A 133 10.66 -22.16 -5.05
N ALA A 134 9.65 -21.58 -4.41
CA ALA A 134 9.63 -21.35 -2.96
C ALA A 134 9.59 -22.67 -2.16
N GLU A 135 8.73 -23.62 -2.55
CA GLU A 135 8.67 -24.97 -1.96
C GLU A 135 9.99 -25.73 -2.12
N LYS A 136 10.64 -25.62 -3.29
CA LYS A 136 11.94 -26.24 -3.56
C LYS A 136 13.08 -25.58 -2.78
N ALA A 137 13.05 -24.26 -2.61
CA ALA A 137 14.05 -23.52 -1.85
C ALA A 137 13.94 -23.83 -0.35
N LEU A 138 12.72 -23.97 0.18
CA LEU A 138 12.42 -24.24 1.58
C LEU A 138 11.54 -25.49 1.76
N PRO A 139 12.10 -26.71 1.64
CA PRO A 139 11.35 -27.94 1.84
C PRO A 139 10.73 -28.01 3.22
N GLY A 140 9.40 -28.18 3.29
CA GLY A 140 8.64 -28.25 4.53
C GLY A 140 8.08 -26.91 5.04
N ALA A 141 8.44 -25.78 4.43
CA ALA A 141 7.80 -24.50 4.73
C ALA A 141 6.39 -24.41 4.14
N LYS A 142 5.46 -23.79 4.85
CA LYS A 142 4.11 -23.47 4.35
C LYS A 142 4.19 -22.27 3.41
N VAL A 143 3.94 -22.49 2.12
CA VAL A 143 3.84 -21.40 1.15
C VAL A 143 2.41 -20.85 1.11
N GLU A 144 2.25 -19.54 1.30
CA GLU A 144 1.00 -18.82 1.12
C GLU A 144 1.07 -17.97 -0.15
N ASP A 145 0.30 -18.34 -1.16
CA ASP A 145 0.19 -17.59 -2.41
C ASP A 145 -0.87 -16.49 -2.30
N ARG A 146 -0.45 -15.24 -2.51
CA ARG A 146 -1.29 -14.03 -2.62
C ARG A 146 -0.89 -13.21 -3.85
N GLN A 147 -0.37 -13.86 -4.88
CA GLN A 147 0.01 -13.23 -6.14
C GLN A 147 -1.23 -12.84 -6.96
N ALA A 148 -1.10 -11.77 -7.75
CA ALA A 148 -2.14 -11.26 -8.64
C ALA A 148 -1.61 -11.16 -10.07
N PHE A 149 -2.45 -11.43 -11.07
CA PHE A 149 -2.02 -11.38 -12.47
C PHE A 149 -1.99 -9.94 -13.00
N ALA A 150 -0.85 -9.51 -13.53
CA ALA A 150 -0.75 -8.24 -14.24
C ALA A 150 0.35 -8.26 -15.32
N PHE A 151 0.18 -7.42 -16.33
CA PHE A 151 1.15 -7.23 -17.41
C PHE A 151 2.22 -6.21 -17.03
N GLY A 152 3.31 -6.14 -17.78
CA GLY A 152 4.41 -5.18 -17.52
C GLY A 152 5.56 -5.74 -16.70
N ALA A 153 5.54 -7.04 -16.39
CA ALA A 153 6.68 -7.75 -15.84
C ALA A 153 7.94 -7.44 -16.67
N PRO A 154 9.05 -7.01 -16.04
CA PRO A 154 10.31 -6.77 -16.77
C PRO A 154 10.79 -8.06 -17.43
N THR A 155 11.52 -7.92 -18.55
CA THR A 155 12.15 -9.06 -19.23
C THR A 155 13.02 -9.83 -18.24
N GLY A 156 12.85 -11.15 -18.15
CA GLY A 156 13.54 -11.99 -17.17
C GLY A 156 12.92 -12.04 -15.77
N PHE A 157 11.79 -11.35 -15.51
CA PHE A 157 11.11 -11.32 -14.20
C PHE A 157 11.00 -12.69 -13.52
N GLY A 158 10.47 -13.71 -14.22
CA GLY A 158 10.29 -15.04 -13.63
C GLY A 158 11.60 -15.70 -13.20
N ALA A 159 12.67 -15.52 -13.99
CA ALA A 159 14.00 -16.04 -13.67
C ALA A 159 14.66 -15.25 -12.52
N MET A 160 14.50 -13.93 -12.49
CA MET A 160 14.97 -13.06 -11.41
C MET A 160 14.24 -13.34 -10.09
N ALA A 161 12.91 -13.43 -10.11
CA ALA A 161 12.09 -13.76 -8.94
C ALA A 161 12.38 -15.18 -8.43
N ALA A 162 12.55 -16.17 -9.31
CA ALA A 162 12.97 -17.51 -8.91
C ALA A 162 14.40 -17.54 -8.32
N SER A 163 15.32 -16.75 -8.88
CA SER A 163 16.69 -16.60 -8.35
C SER A 163 16.70 -15.89 -7.00
N ALA A 164 15.84 -14.89 -6.81
CA ALA A 164 15.62 -14.22 -5.53
C ALA A 164 15.03 -15.17 -4.47
N LEU A 165 14.05 -16.02 -4.85
CA LEU A 165 13.51 -17.05 -3.96
C LEU A 165 14.56 -18.06 -3.51
N ALA A 166 15.53 -18.39 -4.36
CA ALA A 166 16.64 -19.26 -4.01
C ALA A 166 17.57 -18.68 -2.93
N GLU A 167 17.49 -17.37 -2.63
CA GLU A 167 18.24 -16.73 -1.54
C GLU A 167 17.48 -16.73 -0.20
N LEU A 168 16.15 -16.92 -0.19
CA LEU A 168 15.36 -16.98 1.06
C LEU A 168 15.85 -18.02 2.11
N PRO A 169 16.42 -19.19 1.74
CA PRO A 169 17.01 -20.12 2.71
C PRO A 169 18.15 -19.52 3.54
N GLN A 170 18.83 -18.52 2.99
CA GLN A 170 19.93 -17.81 3.65
C GLN A 170 19.45 -16.76 4.66
N LEU A 171 18.15 -16.41 4.65
CA LEU A 171 17.51 -15.51 5.60
C LEU A 171 16.74 -16.31 6.66
N ALA A 172 17.00 -16.09 7.95
CA ALA A 172 16.23 -16.67 9.05
C ALA A 172 14.82 -16.06 9.12
N THR A 173 14.75 -14.74 8.97
CA THR A 173 13.54 -13.96 8.72
C THR A 173 13.90 -12.84 7.75
N GLY A 174 13.01 -12.50 6.82
CA GLY A 174 13.31 -11.45 5.85
C GLY A 174 12.35 -11.40 4.68
N LYS A 175 12.66 -10.53 3.73
CA LYS A 175 11.84 -10.23 2.57
C LYS A 175 12.72 -9.95 1.36
N VAL A 176 12.28 -10.42 0.20
CA VAL A 176 12.74 -9.92 -1.09
C VAL A 176 11.59 -9.18 -1.75
N ALA A 177 11.86 -7.97 -2.25
CA ALA A 177 10.91 -7.15 -2.99
C ALA A 177 11.52 -6.75 -4.35
N LEU A 178 10.72 -6.83 -5.39
CA LEU A 178 11.00 -6.36 -6.74
C LEU A 178 10.00 -5.24 -7.08
N ASP A 179 10.46 -4.19 -7.72
CA ASP A 179 9.71 -2.99 -8.13
C ASP A 179 10.24 -2.55 -9.50
N ASP A 180 9.50 -2.89 -10.57
CA ASP A 180 10.04 -2.92 -11.93
C ASP A 180 11.37 -3.69 -11.97
N THR A 181 12.47 -3.07 -12.43
CA THR A 181 13.82 -3.68 -12.44
C THR A 181 14.61 -3.45 -11.15
N ARG A 182 14.05 -2.74 -10.17
CA ARG A 182 14.71 -2.50 -8.87
C ARG A 182 14.38 -3.64 -7.93
N PHE A 183 15.34 -4.08 -7.12
CA PHE A 183 15.06 -5.09 -6.08
C PHE A 183 15.76 -4.77 -4.76
N CYS A 184 15.19 -5.30 -3.70
CA CYS A 184 15.59 -5.11 -2.31
C CYS A 184 15.57 -6.47 -1.62
N LEU A 185 16.63 -6.81 -0.90
CA LEU A 185 16.69 -7.98 -0.03
C LEU A 185 17.01 -7.47 1.38
N GLU A 186 16.11 -7.76 2.32
CA GLU A 186 16.18 -7.28 3.70
C GLU A 186 15.88 -8.40 4.70
N GLY A 187 16.40 -8.28 5.91
CA GLY A 187 16.21 -9.26 7.00
C GLY A 187 17.52 -9.82 7.53
N ARG A 188 17.43 -10.90 8.31
CA ARG A 188 18.54 -11.45 9.08
C ARG A 188 19.08 -12.74 8.47
N ALA A 189 20.39 -12.81 8.25
CA ALA A 189 21.05 -14.01 7.74
C ALA A 189 20.98 -15.19 8.73
N THR A 190 20.95 -16.42 8.22
CA THR A 190 21.00 -17.66 9.01
C THR A 190 22.38 -17.96 9.59
N GLY A 191 23.45 -17.40 9.02
CA GLY A 191 24.83 -17.58 9.46
C GLY A 191 25.81 -16.57 8.85
N PRO A 192 27.08 -16.54 9.31
CA PRO A 192 28.11 -15.64 8.79
C PRO A 192 28.38 -15.82 7.29
N ASP A 193 28.50 -17.07 6.85
CA ASP A 193 28.75 -17.39 5.44
C ASP A 193 27.52 -17.13 4.56
N ALA A 194 26.31 -17.27 5.14
CA ALA A 194 25.06 -16.89 4.48
C ALA A 194 24.93 -15.37 4.29
N TYR A 195 25.38 -14.56 5.25
CA TYR A 195 25.42 -13.10 5.07
C TYR A 195 26.35 -12.70 3.91
N LEU A 196 27.56 -13.28 3.83
CA LEU A 196 28.49 -13.03 2.73
C LEU A 196 27.92 -13.49 1.38
N ALA A 197 27.28 -14.65 1.35
CA ALA A 197 26.63 -15.17 0.15
C ALA A 197 25.40 -14.34 -0.27
N LEU A 198 24.64 -13.75 0.67
CA LEU A 198 23.59 -12.77 0.39
C LEU A 198 24.15 -11.46 -0.16
N GLN A 199 25.23 -10.91 0.39
CA GLN A 199 25.92 -9.75 -0.19
C GLN A 199 26.41 -10.03 -1.62
N ALA A 200 27.02 -11.19 -1.84
CA ALA A 200 27.43 -11.62 -3.18
C ALA A 200 26.23 -11.87 -4.11
N ALA A 201 25.10 -12.35 -3.58
CA ALA A 201 23.86 -12.51 -4.32
C ALA A 201 23.31 -11.18 -4.84
N LEU A 202 23.41 -10.07 -4.10
CA LEU A 202 23.03 -8.74 -4.61
C LEU A 202 23.76 -8.41 -5.92
N GLY A 203 25.07 -8.67 -6.02
CA GLY A 203 25.86 -8.45 -7.24
C GLY A 203 25.65 -9.50 -8.35
N ARG A 204 25.11 -10.68 -8.02
CA ARG A 204 24.69 -11.69 -9.01
C ARG A 204 23.29 -11.40 -9.56
N LEU A 205 22.38 -10.93 -8.71
CA LEU A 205 20.99 -10.60 -9.04
C LEU A 205 20.87 -9.21 -9.72
N ALA A 206 21.80 -8.28 -9.45
CA ALA A 206 21.91 -7.00 -10.16
C ALA A 206 22.53 -7.16 -11.57
N ARG A 207 21.89 -7.99 -12.40
CA ARG A 207 22.25 -8.31 -13.78
C ARG A 207 21.00 -8.32 -14.66
N ASP A 208 21.16 -8.48 -15.96
CA ASP A 208 20.06 -8.62 -16.92
C ASP A 208 19.01 -7.49 -16.86
N GLY A 209 19.46 -6.28 -16.51
CA GLY A 209 18.65 -5.07 -16.37
C GLY A 209 18.21 -4.74 -14.94
N PHE A 210 18.37 -5.66 -13.97
CA PHE A 210 17.98 -5.46 -12.58
C PHE A 210 19.04 -4.73 -11.75
N GLN A 211 18.59 -3.96 -10.75
CA GLN A 211 19.44 -3.12 -9.90
C GLN A 211 19.06 -3.28 -8.42
N ALA A 212 20.07 -3.47 -7.56
CA ALA A 212 19.87 -3.52 -6.12
C ALA A 212 19.64 -2.12 -5.54
N VAL A 213 18.64 -1.98 -4.67
CA VAL A 213 18.34 -0.76 -3.89
C VAL A 213 18.94 -0.91 -2.48
N PRO A 214 19.41 0.18 -1.83
CA PRO A 214 19.94 0.09 -0.47
C PRO A 214 18.90 -0.44 0.52
N CYS A 215 19.15 -1.63 1.06
CA CYS A 215 18.30 -2.33 2.02
C CYS A 215 19.15 -3.01 3.09
N THR A 216 18.59 -3.21 4.29
CA THR A 216 19.34 -3.70 5.45
C THR A 216 19.30 -5.22 5.53
N ILE A 217 20.47 -5.83 5.32
CA ILE A 217 20.75 -7.21 5.68
C ILE A 217 21.45 -7.19 7.05
N GLU A 218 20.90 -7.88 8.03
CA GLU A 218 21.52 -8.08 9.35
C GLU A 218 22.33 -9.38 9.36
N PRO A 219 23.54 -9.40 9.93
CA PRO A 219 24.27 -10.64 10.14
C PRO A 219 23.60 -11.52 11.21
N SER A 220 23.85 -12.82 11.16
CA SER A 220 23.38 -13.77 12.17
C SER A 220 23.96 -13.44 13.54
N VAL A 221 23.17 -13.60 14.61
CA VAL A 221 23.69 -13.54 15.98
C VAL A 221 24.55 -14.78 16.25
N VAL A 222 25.80 -14.57 16.67
CA VAL A 222 26.80 -15.63 16.90
C VAL A 222 27.16 -15.70 18.37
N SER A 223 27.21 -16.91 18.93
CA SER A 223 27.64 -17.14 20.31
C SER A 223 28.45 -18.45 20.40
N PRO A 224 29.62 -18.47 21.06
CA PRO A 224 30.31 -17.32 21.67
C PRO A 224 30.90 -16.38 20.61
N TYR A 225 30.79 -15.07 20.84
CA TYR A 225 31.36 -14.05 19.96
C TYR A 225 32.87 -13.96 20.16
N ARG A 226 33.66 -14.21 19.11
CA ARG A 226 35.13 -14.20 19.13
C ARG A 226 35.68 -13.20 18.13
N TRP A 227 36.77 -12.51 18.48
CA TRP A 227 37.57 -11.67 17.58
C TRP A 227 39.05 -11.79 17.97
N SER A 228 39.97 -11.86 17.01
CA SER A 228 41.40 -11.91 17.31
C SER A 228 42.27 -11.26 16.22
N VAL A 229 43.48 -10.89 16.62
CA VAL A 229 44.51 -10.35 15.73
C VAL A 229 45.89 -10.90 16.13
N GLU A 230 46.67 -11.35 15.16
CA GLU A 230 47.98 -11.97 15.33
C GLU A 230 49.03 -11.22 14.50
N ARG A 231 50.11 -10.75 15.14
CA ARG A 231 51.31 -10.21 14.49
C ARG A 231 52.31 -11.34 14.28
N LEU A 232 52.44 -11.75 13.03
CA LEU A 232 53.37 -12.75 12.54
C LEU A 232 54.72 -12.13 12.15
N ALA A 233 55.75 -12.98 12.03
CA ALA A 233 57.05 -12.58 11.51
C ALA A 233 56.96 -12.00 10.08
N GLY A 234 57.76 -10.96 9.80
CA GLY A 234 57.76 -10.28 8.51
C GLY A 234 56.68 -9.19 8.37
N ASP A 235 56.23 -8.60 9.48
CA ASP A 235 55.20 -7.55 9.53
C ASP A 235 53.91 -7.91 8.77
N VAL A 236 53.38 -9.09 9.09
CA VAL A 236 52.05 -9.54 8.65
C VAL A 236 51.11 -9.59 9.86
N LEU A 237 49.99 -8.87 9.79
CA LEU A 237 48.90 -8.94 10.76
C LEU A 237 47.78 -9.81 10.21
N ARG A 238 47.43 -10.90 10.89
CA ARG A 238 46.26 -11.73 10.60
C ARG A 238 45.11 -11.36 11.51
N LEU A 239 43.90 -11.19 10.98
CA LEU A 239 42.68 -10.98 11.78
C LEU A 239 41.72 -12.17 11.59
N GLU A 240 41.13 -12.66 12.68
CA GLU A 240 40.17 -13.79 12.67
C GLU A 240 38.98 -13.51 13.62
N GLY A 241 37.88 -14.25 13.45
CA GLY A 241 36.66 -14.07 14.25
C GLY A 241 35.62 -13.17 13.58
N PHE A 242 34.85 -12.41 14.36
CA PHE A 242 33.60 -11.76 13.91
C PHE A 242 33.60 -10.22 13.98
N TYR A 243 32.81 -9.59 13.11
CA TYR A 243 32.51 -8.15 13.10
C TYR A 243 31.01 -7.85 12.91
N PRO A 244 30.44 -6.82 13.58
CA PRO A 244 29.00 -6.59 13.61
C PRO A 244 28.44 -5.87 12.38
N SER A 245 29.26 -5.12 11.64
CA SER A 245 28.86 -4.45 10.38
C SER A 245 30.07 -4.06 9.54
N ASP A 246 29.89 -3.86 8.24
CA ASP A 246 30.96 -3.39 7.35
C ASP A 246 31.55 -2.05 7.79
N ALA A 247 30.72 -1.15 8.35
CA ALA A 247 31.18 0.10 8.96
C ALA A 247 32.10 -0.14 10.17
N ALA A 248 31.73 -1.08 11.05
CA ALA A 248 32.59 -1.47 12.18
C ALA A 248 33.89 -2.12 11.69
N ARG A 249 33.87 -2.98 10.66
CA ARG A 249 35.08 -3.56 10.05
C ARG A 249 35.99 -2.48 9.47
N GLN A 250 35.45 -1.49 8.76
CA GLN A 250 36.26 -0.35 8.27
C GLN A 250 36.88 0.45 9.41
N GLN A 251 36.18 0.62 10.54
CA GLN A 251 36.73 1.26 11.74
C GLN A 251 37.82 0.41 12.40
N VAL A 252 37.68 -0.91 12.49
CA VAL A 252 38.74 -1.83 12.95
C VAL A 252 39.99 -1.70 12.07
N LEU A 253 39.82 -1.69 10.74
CA LEU A 253 40.92 -1.50 9.79
C LEU A 253 41.53 -0.09 9.82
N ALA A 254 40.78 0.93 10.28
CA ALA A 254 41.32 2.26 10.53
C ALA A 254 42.12 2.32 11.84
N LEU A 255 41.61 1.72 12.92
CA LEU A 255 42.33 1.57 14.19
C LEU A 255 43.64 0.80 14.01
N LEU A 256 43.63 -0.26 13.19
CA LEU A 256 44.82 -1.04 12.86
C LEU A 256 45.88 -0.18 12.15
N ARG A 257 45.49 0.58 11.11
CA ARG A 257 46.41 1.50 10.41
C ARG A 257 46.97 2.60 11.31
N ASN A 258 46.20 3.06 12.30
CA ASN A 258 46.66 4.04 13.28
C ASN A 258 47.64 3.44 14.31
N ALA A 259 47.40 2.19 14.74
CA ALA A 259 48.28 1.47 15.67
C ALA A 259 49.58 1.00 15.00
N PHE A 260 49.55 0.71 13.70
CA PHE A 260 50.67 0.21 12.90
C PHE A 260 50.93 1.13 11.68
N PRO A 261 51.58 2.30 11.86
CA PRO A 261 51.79 3.28 10.79
C PRO A 261 52.85 2.89 9.73
N GLY A 262 53.50 1.72 9.86
CA GLY A 262 54.44 1.19 8.87
C GLY A 262 53.77 0.47 7.71
N GLN A 263 54.55 0.01 6.72
CA GLN A 263 54.06 -0.92 5.69
C GLN A 263 53.89 -2.32 6.28
N VAL A 264 52.72 -2.57 6.85
CA VAL A 264 52.33 -3.87 7.43
C VAL A 264 51.32 -4.55 6.51
N SER A 265 51.54 -5.82 6.18
CA SER A 265 50.63 -6.61 5.36
C SER A 265 49.47 -7.14 6.21
N VAL A 266 48.25 -7.19 5.68
CA VAL A 266 47.04 -7.57 6.46
C VAL A 266 46.34 -8.78 5.83
N ASP A 267 46.39 -9.93 6.52
CA ASP A 267 45.66 -11.17 6.24
C ASP A 267 44.31 -11.13 6.99
N ASP A 268 43.35 -10.38 6.43
CA ASP A 268 42.01 -10.23 7.02
C ASP A 268 41.10 -11.42 6.70
N ARG A 269 40.76 -12.19 7.74
CA ARG A 269 39.86 -13.36 7.69
C ARG A 269 38.63 -13.17 8.57
N LEU A 270 38.31 -11.92 8.92
CA LEU A 270 37.13 -11.61 9.72
C LEU A 270 35.83 -11.99 8.96
N LYS A 271 34.87 -12.53 9.70
CA LYS A 271 33.53 -12.91 9.20
C LYS A 271 32.43 -12.02 9.80
N PRO A 272 31.34 -11.74 9.08
CA PRO A 272 30.25 -10.92 9.61
C PRO A 272 29.44 -11.71 10.65
N GLY A 273 29.06 -11.06 11.75
CA GLY A 273 28.31 -11.68 12.84
C GLY A 273 27.88 -10.63 13.87
N ALA A 274 26.63 -10.70 14.33
CA ALA A 274 26.10 -9.90 15.44
C ALA A 274 26.28 -10.63 16.79
N GLY A 275 26.14 -9.91 17.90
CA GLY A 275 26.30 -10.47 19.26
C GLY A 275 27.62 -10.05 19.92
N GLU A 276 28.18 -8.94 19.45
CA GLU A 276 29.39 -8.32 19.94
C GLU A 276 29.26 -7.88 21.42
N PRO A 277 30.37 -7.90 22.18
CA PRO A 277 30.37 -7.38 23.56
C PRO A 277 30.14 -5.87 23.59
N ALA A 278 29.64 -5.38 24.73
CA ALA A 278 29.48 -3.95 24.96
C ALA A 278 30.80 -3.20 24.75
N ALA A 279 30.72 -2.03 24.08
CA ALA A 279 31.87 -1.22 23.69
C ALA A 279 32.93 -1.94 22.81
N TYR A 280 32.51 -2.90 21.97
CA TYR A 280 33.35 -3.67 21.03
C TYR A 280 34.51 -2.87 20.39
N LEU A 281 34.24 -1.74 19.75
CA LEU A 281 35.27 -0.93 19.07
C LEU A 281 36.34 -0.38 20.02
N THR A 282 35.97 -0.03 21.26
CA THR A 282 36.90 0.42 22.30
C THR A 282 37.80 -0.73 22.75
N LYS A 283 37.23 -1.93 22.93
CA LYS A 283 37.99 -3.14 23.29
C LYS A 283 38.96 -3.55 22.16
N VAL A 284 38.52 -3.53 20.91
CA VAL A 284 39.36 -3.77 19.72
C VAL A 284 40.48 -2.73 19.59
N GLY A 285 40.17 -1.44 19.77
CA GLY A 285 41.17 -0.37 19.72
C GLY A 285 42.26 -0.54 20.78
N ARG A 286 41.89 -0.98 21.99
CA ARG A 286 42.86 -1.32 23.05
C ARG A 286 43.70 -2.55 22.69
N ALA A 287 43.07 -3.65 22.24
CA ALA A 287 43.77 -4.86 21.83
C ALA A 287 44.81 -4.61 20.72
N LEU A 288 44.49 -3.74 19.75
CA LEU A 288 45.42 -3.31 18.70
C LEU A 288 46.58 -2.46 19.26
N ALA A 289 46.30 -1.56 20.21
CA ALA A 289 47.32 -0.71 20.83
C ALA A 289 48.27 -1.49 21.76
N ASP A 290 47.78 -2.55 22.42
CA ASP A 290 48.59 -3.47 23.21
C ASP A 290 49.46 -4.35 22.29
N LEU A 291 48.87 -4.93 21.23
CA LEU A 291 49.61 -5.75 20.24
C LEU A 291 50.69 -4.94 19.50
N ALA A 292 50.47 -3.66 19.24
CA ALA A 292 51.47 -2.79 18.59
C ALA A 292 52.78 -2.64 19.41
N ARG A 293 52.73 -2.93 20.71
CA ARG A 293 53.90 -2.93 21.61
C ARG A 293 54.63 -4.28 21.65
N LEU A 294 54.03 -5.34 21.11
CA LEU A 294 54.65 -6.66 20.96
C LEU A 294 55.37 -6.75 19.62
N ARG A 295 56.50 -7.47 19.58
CA ARG A 295 57.29 -7.70 18.36
C ARG A 295 56.61 -8.73 17.46
N GLN A 296 56.06 -9.77 18.07
CA GLN A 296 55.16 -10.76 17.49
C GLN A 296 54.21 -11.24 18.59
N GLY A 297 53.00 -11.68 18.27
CA GLY A 297 52.02 -12.07 19.29
C GLY A 297 50.58 -12.12 18.81
N LYS A 298 49.65 -12.49 19.69
CA LYS A 298 48.22 -12.60 19.40
C LYS A 298 47.37 -11.97 20.51
N ALA A 299 46.40 -11.15 20.12
CA ALA A 299 45.34 -10.65 20.99
C ALA A 299 44.02 -11.36 20.65
N GLU A 300 43.26 -11.79 21.65
CA GLU A 300 41.95 -12.43 21.47
C GLU A 300 40.89 -11.82 22.40
N LEU A 301 39.68 -11.66 21.88
CA LEU A 301 38.46 -11.26 22.59
C LEU A 301 37.42 -12.37 22.44
N GLU A 302 36.84 -12.81 23.55
CA GLU A 302 35.78 -13.84 23.59
C GLU A 302 34.67 -13.38 24.55
N GLY A 303 33.57 -12.84 24.00
CA GLY A 303 32.61 -12.07 24.78
C GLY A 303 33.32 -10.92 25.49
N ASP A 304 33.25 -10.89 26.83
CA ASP A 304 33.96 -9.90 27.64
C ASP A 304 35.40 -10.30 28.03
N ALA A 305 35.82 -11.55 27.81
CA ALA A 305 37.16 -12.01 28.15
C ALA A 305 38.21 -11.54 27.12
N TYR A 306 39.38 -11.12 27.61
CA TYR A 306 40.52 -10.66 26.81
C TYR A 306 41.75 -11.52 27.10
N ARG A 307 42.52 -11.84 26.06
CA ARG A 307 43.80 -12.57 26.14
C ARG A 307 44.84 -11.87 25.27
N LEU A 308 46.10 -11.91 25.70
CA LEU A 308 47.23 -11.39 24.93
C LEU A 308 48.44 -12.31 25.11
N SER A 309 49.10 -12.71 24.03
CA SER A 309 50.31 -13.54 24.09
C SER A 309 51.35 -13.07 23.07
N GLY A 310 52.62 -13.40 23.29
CA GLY A 310 53.70 -13.11 22.33
C GLY A 310 55.00 -12.62 22.95
N ASP A 311 55.86 -12.05 22.12
CA ASP A 311 57.13 -11.46 22.52
C ASP A 311 56.98 -9.96 22.79
N GLY A 312 57.36 -9.55 24.00
CA GLY A 312 57.40 -8.15 24.39
C GLY A 312 58.52 -7.35 23.73
N PRO A 313 58.63 -6.05 24.10
CA PRO A 313 59.70 -5.16 23.69
C PRO A 313 61.11 -5.71 23.95
N ASP A 314 62.09 -5.24 23.17
CA ASP A 314 63.51 -5.67 23.27
C ASP A 314 64.21 -5.28 24.58
N THR A 315 63.59 -4.43 25.42
CA THR A 315 64.13 -4.01 26.73
C THR A 315 63.25 -4.50 27.89
N TYR A 316 63.90 -4.95 28.97
CA TYR A 316 63.23 -5.49 30.16
C TYR A 316 62.23 -4.49 30.75
N ASP A 317 62.65 -3.24 30.93
CA ASP A 317 61.83 -2.19 31.56
C ASP A 317 60.55 -1.91 30.77
N ALA A 318 60.63 -1.84 29.44
CA ALA A 318 59.45 -1.65 28.59
C ALA A 318 58.53 -2.87 28.59
N CYS A 319 59.08 -4.09 28.71
CA CYS A 319 58.29 -5.31 28.81
C CYS A 319 57.57 -5.45 30.15
N GLN A 320 58.21 -5.06 31.27
CA GLN A 320 57.56 -5.02 32.58
C GLN A 320 56.52 -3.89 32.69
N ALA A 321 56.80 -2.72 32.11
CA ALA A 321 55.83 -1.62 32.02
C ALA A 321 54.56 -2.03 31.25
N LEU A 322 54.70 -2.79 30.16
CA LEU A 322 53.56 -3.35 29.42
C LEU A 322 52.72 -4.32 30.28
N ARG A 323 53.37 -5.26 30.98
CA ARG A 323 52.69 -6.19 31.89
C ARG A 323 51.93 -5.46 33.01
N LEU A 324 52.54 -4.46 33.64
CA LEU A 324 51.90 -3.65 34.68
C LEU A 324 50.69 -2.87 34.15
N GLN A 325 50.80 -2.28 32.94
CA GLN A 325 49.70 -1.54 32.33
C GLN A 325 48.50 -2.44 31.99
N ILE A 326 48.74 -3.67 31.52
CA ILE A 326 47.67 -4.66 31.29
C ILE A 326 47.02 -5.06 32.62
N ALA A 327 47.82 -5.35 33.65
CA ALA A 327 47.34 -5.78 34.95
C ALA A 327 46.46 -4.75 35.67
N GLN A 328 46.72 -3.45 35.48
CA GLN A 328 45.95 -2.36 36.11
C GLN A 328 44.63 -2.04 35.40
N GLY A 329 44.44 -2.48 34.16
CA GLY A 329 43.39 -1.95 33.28
C GLY A 329 42.07 -2.72 33.21
N ASP A 330 41.98 -3.96 33.71
CA ASP A 330 40.81 -4.84 33.50
C ASP A 330 40.35 -5.64 34.75
N GLY A 331 40.95 -5.42 35.92
CA GLY A 331 40.67 -6.23 37.11
C GLY A 331 41.29 -7.63 37.08
N PRO A 332 41.08 -8.44 38.13
CA PRO A 332 41.90 -9.64 38.39
C PRO A 332 41.78 -10.75 37.34
N ASP A 333 40.63 -10.93 36.69
CA ASP A 333 40.40 -12.05 35.78
C ASP A 333 41.13 -11.92 34.42
N SER A 334 41.43 -10.69 33.99
CA SER A 334 42.12 -10.43 32.72
C SER A 334 43.64 -10.49 32.83
N VAL A 335 44.19 -10.39 34.06
CA VAL A 335 45.63 -10.58 34.31
C VAL A 335 46.05 -12.05 34.09
N ALA A 336 45.10 -12.99 34.22
CA ALA A 336 45.34 -14.42 34.21
C ALA A 336 45.67 -15.03 32.83
N GLN A 337 45.58 -14.27 31.73
CA GLN A 337 45.71 -14.79 30.35
C GLN A 337 46.67 -13.97 29.46
N ALA A 338 47.57 -13.19 30.09
CA ALA A 338 48.57 -12.37 29.41
C ALA A 338 49.96 -13.05 29.34
N THR A 339 50.21 -13.90 28.34
CA THR A 339 51.45 -14.68 28.20
C THR A 339 52.50 -13.95 27.34
N ILE A 340 53.13 -12.93 27.92
CA ILE A 340 54.20 -12.14 27.26
C ILE A 340 55.58 -12.65 27.65
N ALA A 341 56.43 -13.00 26.68
CA ALA A 341 57.85 -13.29 26.88
C ALA A 341 58.66 -11.99 26.93
N CYS A 342 59.49 -11.81 27.95
CA CYS A 342 60.37 -10.65 28.13
C CYS A 342 61.86 -11.06 28.02
N PRO A 343 62.75 -10.15 27.58
CA PRO A 343 64.19 -10.33 27.72
C PRO A 343 64.58 -10.48 29.21
N PRO A 344 65.77 -11.04 29.52
CA PRO A 344 66.23 -11.21 30.90
C PRO A 344 66.45 -9.88 31.62
N GLU A 345 66.36 -9.91 32.94
CA GLU A 345 66.54 -8.74 33.82
C GLU A 345 67.97 -8.17 33.70
N PRO A 346 68.14 -6.85 33.52
CA PRO A 346 69.46 -6.23 33.54
C PRO A 346 70.12 -6.40 34.92
N PRO A 347 71.46 -6.52 34.99
CA PRO A 347 72.15 -6.72 36.26
C PRO A 347 71.87 -5.56 37.22
N PRO A 348 71.64 -5.84 38.53
CA PRO A 348 71.17 -4.84 39.47
C PRO A 348 72.19 -3.70 39.64
N PRO A 349 71.73 -2.43 39.72
CA PRO A 349 72.61 -1.31 40.03
C PRO A 349 73.19 -1.45 41.45
N PRO A 350 74.40 -0.92 41.71
CA PRO A 350 75.04 -1.02 43.02
C PRO A 350 74.20 -0.34 44.11
N PRO A 351 74.15 -0.91 45.33
CA PRO A 351 73.21 -0.46 46.37
C PRO A 351 73.52 0.96 46.86
N PRO A 352 72.52 1.85 46.94
CA PRO A 352 72.67 3.15 47.64
C PRO A 352 72.75 2.94 49.16
N PRO A 353 73.43 3.85 49.90
CA PRO A 353 73.66 3.70 51.34
C PRO A 353 72.37 3.83 52.17
N PRO A 354 72.27 3.12 53.32
CA PRO A 354 71.04 3.05 54.12
C PRO A 354 70.77 4.33 54.94
N PRO A 355 69.51 4.79 55.03
CA PRO A 355 69.09 5.82 55.98
C PRO A 355 68.88 5.24 57.41
N PRO A 356 68.93 6.08 58.47
CA PRO A 356 68.81 5.62 59.87
C PRO A 356 67.40 5.14 60.24
N ILE A 357 67.34 4.24 61.23
CA ILE A 357 66.12 3.62 61.76
C ILE A 357 65.72 4.30 63.09
N GLU A 358 64.43 4.59 63.26
CA GLU A 358 63.84 4.99 64.55
C GLU A 358 62.56 4.16 64.82
N SER A 359 62.20 3.96 66.09
CA SER A 359 61.64 2.68 66.55
C SER A 359 60.24 2.70 67.20
N LEU A 360 59.33 1.86 66.66
CA LEU A 360 58.38 0.94 67.35
C LEU A 360 57.56 1.42 68.60
N ILE A 361 56.27 1.78 68.38
CA ILE A 361 54.99 1.13 68.86
C ILE A 361 54.88 0.75 70.37
N PRO A 362 53.78 1.07 71.12
CA PRO A 362 52.33 0.76 70.88
C PRO A 362 51.36 1.96 71.15
N ALA A 363 50.02 1.90 71.39
CA ALA A 363 49.03 0.85 71.74
C ALA A 363 47.56 1.16 71.28
N LEU A 364 46.54 0.51 71.89
CA LEU A 364 45.08 0.58 71.57
C LEU A 364 44.28 1.68 72.31
N PRO A 365 43.05 1.99 71.83
CA PRO A 365 41.90 2.34 72.66
C PRO A 365 40.77 1.27 72.63
N ASP A 366 40.11 1.07 73.78
CA ASP A 366 39.00 0.11 73.99
C ASP A 366 37.59 0.64 73.64
N LEU A 367 36.64 -0.28 73.50
CA LEU A 367 35.20 -0.04 73.28
C LEU A 367 34.48 0.52 74.53
N PRO A 368 33.45 1.37 74.37
CA PRO A 368 32.46 1.65 75.42
C PRO A 368 31.23 0.73 75.34
N ALA A 369 30.79 0.25 76.51
CA ALA A 369 29.51 -0.46 76.72
C ALA A 369 28.49 0.46 77.45
N PRO A 370 27.18 0.11 77.53
CA PRO A 370 26.10 1.07 77.78
C PRO A 370 25.76 1.34 79.26
N ILE A 371 24.96 2.39 79.52
CA ILE A 371 24.54 2.81 80.88
C ILE A 371 23.00 3.00 80.95
N PHE A 372 22.36 2.17 81.81
CA PHE A 372 21.17 2.31 82.69
C PHE A 372 19.98 3.26 82.31
N LEU A 373 18.68 2.86 82.29
CA LEU A 373 17.75 2.24 83.28
C LEU A 373 17.21 3.21 84.38
N PRO A 374 16.06 2.96 85.08
CA PRO A 374 14.98 1.95 84.96
C PRO A 374 13.58 2.60 84.72
N SER A 375 12.37 2.02 84.78
CA SER A 375 11.67 1.02 85.62
C SER A 375 10.32 0.64 84.93
N GLU A 376 9.52 -0.40 85.21
CA GLU A 376 9.59 -1.60 86.10
C GLU A 376 8.55 -2.68 85.64
N LEU A 377 8.17 -3.62 86.51
CA LEU A 377 7.24 -4.76 86.37
C LEU A 377 6.41 -4.92 87.68
N PRO A 378 5.49 -5.90 87.90
CA PRO A 378 4.97 -6.98 87.05
C PRO A 378 3.41 -7.18 87.04
N ALA A 379 3.02 -8.21 86.26
CA ALA A 379 1.76 -8.99 86.09
C ALA A 379 0.97 -9.43 87.37
N PRO A 380 -0.12 -10.27 87.32
CA PRO A 380 -0.75 -11.00 86.19
C PRO A 380 -2.31 -11.05 86.15
N ALA A 381 -2.86 -11.80 85.18
CA ALA A 381 -4.29 -12.20 85.05
C ALA A 381 -4.63 -13.43 85.97
N PRO A 382 -5.90 -13.86 86.22
CA PRO A 382 -6.87 -14.33 85.21
C PRO A 382 -8.40 -14.06 85.50
N ALA A 383 -9.29 -14.63 84.66
CA ALA A 383 -10.77 -14.62 84.74
C ALA A 383 -11.32 -15.94 85.40
N PRO A 384 -12.65 -16.30 85.45
CA PRO A 384 -13.90 -15.64 85.00
C PRO A 384 -15.08 -15.55 86.05
N PRO A 385 -16.29 -16.15 85.95
CA PRO A 385 -17.65 -15.52 86.08
C PRO A 385 -18.45 -15.98 87.36
N PRO A 386 -19.82 -15.92 87.55
CA PRO A 386 -20.97 -15.60 86.66
C PRO A 386 -22.27 -14.89 87.26
N VAL A 387 -23.23 -14.58 86.35
CA VAL A 387 -24.74 -14.62 86.38
C VAL A 387 -25.57 -14.39 87.67
N GLU A 388 -26.54 -13.44 87.62
CA GLU A 388 -27.99 -13.45 88.01
C GLU A 388 -28.52 -11.99 88.14
N ALA A 389 -29.81 -11.59 88.16
CA ALA A 389 -31.09 -11.99 87.56
C ALA A 389 -32.22 -11.02 88.05
N ALA A 390 -33.19 -10.71 87.18
CA ALA A 390 -34.62 -10.35 87.42
C ALA A 390 -35.11 -9.26 88.43
N VAL A 391 -36.02 -8.37 87.97
CA VAL A 391 -37.19 -7.81 88.73
C VAL A 391 -38.38 -7.55 87.75
N PRO A 392 -39.70 -7.70 88.13
CA PRO A 392 -40.88 -7.70 87.21
C PRO A 392 -41.98 -6.65 87.57
N PRO A 393 -43.28 -6.71 87.14
CA PRO A 393 -43.93 -6.87 85.81
C PRO A 393 -45.16 -5.92 85.51
N ALA A 394 -45.84 -6.17 84.35
CA ALA A 394 -47.29 -5.99 84.02
C ALA A 394 -47.79 -4.67 83.34
N PRO A 395 -48.95 -4.65 82.62
CA PRO A 395 -49.74 -5.73 81.98
C PRO A 395 -50.00 -5.54 80.44
N MET A 396 -50.71 -6.47 79.79
CA MET A 396 -51.01 -6.44 78.33
C MET A 396 -52.19 -5.54 77.92
N PRO A 397 -52.10 -4.81 76.79
CA PRO A 397 -53.21 -4.29 75.99
C PRO A 397 -53.46 -5.13 74.69
N PRO A 398 -54.58 -4.91 73.95
CA PRO A 398 -55.17 -5.93 73.07
C PRO A 398 -54.59 -6.02 71.64
N ALA A 399 -55.00 -7.05 70.91
CA ALA A 399 -54.55 -7.35 69.55
C ALA A 399 -54.80 -6.20 68.55
N PRO A 400 -53.84 -5.90 67.65
CA PRO A 400 -53.96 -4.79 66.71
C PRO A 400 -54.97 -5.06 65.58
N PRO A 401 -55.60 -4.02 65.01
CA PRO A 401 -56.48 -4.14 63.85
C PRO A 401 -55.73 -4.61 62.60
N PRO A 402 -56.44 -5.15 61.59
CA PRO A 402 -55.80 -5.57 60.34
C PRO A 402 -55.04 -4.41 59.69
N PRO A 403 -53.85 -4.67 59.09
CA PRO A 403 -53.01 -3.61 58.57
C PRO A 403 -53.73 -2.82 57.46
N PRO A 404 -53.46 -1.50 57.33
CA PRO A 404 -54.02 -0.70 56.26
C PRO A 404 -53.64 -1.31 54.90
N ALA A 405 -54.54 -1.18 53.92
CA ALA A 405 -54.30 -1.67 52.57
C ALA A 405 -52.95 -1.13 52.06
N PRO A 406 -52.10 -1.98 51.46
CA PRO A 406 -50.77 -1.55 51.03
C PRO A 406 -50.91 -0.39 50.04
N PRO A 407 -50.01 0.62 50.11
CA PRO A 407 -50.03 1.74 49.17
C PRO A 407 -49.94 1.24 47.72
N PRO A 408 -50.47 2.03 46.77
CA PRO A 408 -50.49 1.63 45.36
C PRO A 408 -49.07 1.36 44.85
N ALA A 409 -48.96 0.35 43.99
CA ALA A 409 -47.72 -0.02 43.34
C ALA A 409 -47.13 1.17 42.56
N VAL A 410 -45.83 1.42 42.75
CA VAL A 410 -45.09 2.45 42.00
C VAL A 410 -44.28 1.78 40.89
N ALA A 411 -44.48 2.22 39.65
CA ALA A 411 -43.76 1.68 38.50
C ALA A 411 -42.26 2.03 38.53
N LEU A 412 -41.42 1.17 37.94
CA LEU A 412 -39.99 1.41 37.80
C LEU A 412 -39.71 2.71 37.02
N ALA A 413 -38.89 3.60 37.57
CA ALA A 413 -38.37 4.77 36.88
C ALA A 413 -36.89 4.95 37.24
N TRP A 414 -35.99 4.62 36.33
CA TRP A 414 -34.54 4.60 36.56
C TRP A 414 -33.75 4.99 35.31
N SER A 415 -32.59 5.61 35.49
CA SER A 415 -31.69 6.00 34.40
C SER A 415 -30.23 6.01 34.84
N ALA A 416 -29.34 5.75 33.88
CA ALA A 416 -27.91 5.85 34.08
C ALA A 416 -27.22 6.48 32.86
N THR A 417 -26.23 7.33 33.10
CA THR A 417 -25.48 8.04 32.06
C THR A 417 -23.99 7.78 32.21
N ILE A 418 -23.28 7.53 31.11
CA ILE A 418 -21.82 7.42 31.07
C ILE A 418 -21.24 8.53 30.19
N GLY A 419 -20.13 9.13 30.61
CA GLY A 419 -19.46 10.19 29.86
C GLY A 419 -18.08 10.49 30.42
N ARG A 420 -17.47 11.59 29.95
CA ARG A 420 -16.09 11.97 30.32
C ARG A 420 -15.90 12.21 31.81
N ASP A 421 -16.94 12.69 32.48
CA ASP A 421 -16.93 12.98 33.92
C ASP A 421 -17.18 11.73 34.79
N GLY A 422 -17.53 10.60 34.18
CA GLY A 422 -17.80 9.31 34.84
C GLY A 422 -19.22 8.79 34.60
N VAL A 423 -19.81 8.15 35.63
CA VAL A 423 -21.13 7.50 35.56
C VAL A 423 -22.09 8.15 36.55
N ALA A 424 -23.28 8.56 36.10
CA ALA A 424 -24.33 9.06 36.99
C ALA A 424 -25.54 8.12 37.00
N LEU A 425 -26.08 7.84 38.19
CA LEU A 425 -27.27 7.00 38.41
C LEU A 425 -28.40 7.84 39.00
N GLN A 426 -29.61 7.74 38.47
CA GLN A 426 -30.77 8.53 38.92
C GLN A 426 -32.06 7.70 38.88
N GLY A 427 -32.99 7.96 39.81
CA GLY A 427 -34.32 7.33 39.84
C GLY A 427 -34.61 6.51 41.10
N LEU A 428 -35.54 5.58 41.02
CA LEU A 428 -36.04 4.82 42.17
C LEU A 428 -35.34 3.45 42.32
N VAL A 429 -35.00 3.11 43.56
CA VAL A 429 -34.45 1.80 44.00
C VAL A 429 -35.35 1.19 45.08
N PRO A 430 -35.54 -0.15 45.14
CA PRO A 430 -36.44 -0.76 46.11
C PRO A 430 -35.91 -0.71 47.56
N ASP A 431 -34.60 -0.77 47.74
CA ASP A 431 -33.94 -0.82 49.05
C ASP A 431 -32.49 -0.32 49.00
N ALA A 432 -31.87 -0.14 50.17
CA ALA A 432 -30.52 0.39 50.30
C ALA A 432 -29.40 -0.59 49.89
N ALA A 433 -29.60 -1.91 49.99
CA ALA A 433 -28.62 -2.90 49.55
C ALA A 433 -28.59 -2.99 48.01
N THR A 434 -29.76 -2.92 47.36
CA THR A 434 -29.88 -2.80 45.91
C THR A 434 -29.20 -1.51 45.40
N ARG A 435 -29.32 -0.39 46.12
CA ARG A 435 -28.60 0.86 45.82
C ARG A 435 -27.08 0.67 45.83
N GLU A 436 -26.51 0.09 46.88
CA GLU A 436 -25.07 -0.19 46.97
C GLU A 436 -24.60 -1.16 45.88
N ALA A 437 -25.38 -2.18 45.54
CA ALA A 437 -25.05 -3.12 44.46
C ALA A 437 -24.93 -2.42 43.10
N LEU A 438 -25.84 -1.49 42.79
CA LEU A 438 -25.77 -0.68 41.57
C LEU A 438 -24.58 0.28 41.57
N LEU A 439 -24.29 0.92 42.71
CA LEU A 439 -23.11 1.79 42.85
C LEU A 439 -21.81 0.99 42.68
N ALA A 440 -21.71 -0.21 43.23
CA ALA A 440 -20.57 -1.10 43.04
C ALA A 440 -20.36 -1.47 41.56
N ARG A 441 -21.44 -1.81 40.83
CA ARG A 441 -21.36 -2.11 39.39
C ARG A 441 -20.97 -0.87 38.57
N ALA A 442 -21.52 0.31 38.90
CA ALA A 442 -21.16 1.57 38.24
C ALA A 442 -19.70 2.00 38.49
N ARG A 443 -19.15 1.78 39.69
CA ARG A 443 -17.72 1.98 39.99
C ARG A 443 -16.82 1.10 39.10
N GLY A 444 -17.26 -0.12 38.76
CA GLY A 444 -16.56 -1.00 37.83
C GLY A 444 -16.55 -0.54 36.37
N LEU A 445 -17.54 0.28 35.96
CA LEU A 445 -17.60 0.88 34.63
C LEU A 445 -16.79 2.19 34.53
N ALA A 446 -16.69 2.93 35.63
CA ALA A 446 -16.00 4.22 35.69
C ALA A 446 -14.47 4.05 35.90
N ALA A 447 -13.75 3.60 34.85
CA ALA A 447 -12.30 3.30 34.91
C ALA A 447 -11.40 4.46 35.39
N SER A 448 -11.87 5.71 35.32
CA SER A 448 -11.16 6.91 35.83
C SER A 448 -12.07 8.08 36.24
N GLY A 449 -13.40 7.91 36.19
CA GLY A 449 -14.39 8.97 36.41
C GLY A 449 -15.13 8.88 37.74
N ALA A 450 -15.89 9.93 38.10
CA ALA A 450 -16.68 9.94 39.32
C ALA A 450 -17.99 9.13 39.16
N VAL A 451 -18.47 8.51 40.25
CA VAL A 451 -19.82 7.93 40.29
C VAL A 451 -20.75 8.89 41.02
N ALA A 452 -21.66 9.52 40.29
CA ALA A 452 -22.64 10.46 40.83
C ALA A 452 -23.97 9.76 41.14
N ASP A 453 -24.33 9.70 42.42
CA ASP A 453 -25.57 9.07 42.87
C ASP A 453 -26.68 10.09 43.11
N ARG A 454 -27.82 9.88 42.44
CA ARG A 454 -29.08 10.62 42.62
C ARG A 454 -30.28 9.66 42.72
N MET A 455 -30.06 8.45 43.23
CA MET A 455 -31.11 7.45 43.43
C MET A 455 -31.83 7.65 44.78
N ALA A 456 -33.14 7.39 44.80
CA ALA A 456 -34.00 7.47 45.99
C ALA A 456 -34.69 6.12 46.27
N VAL A 457 -34.86 5.78 47.55
CA VAL A 457 -35.45 4.49 47.97
C VAL A 457 -36.98 4.59 48.00
N GLU A 458 -37.66 3.72 47.25
CA GLU A 458 -39.12 3.57 47.23
C GLU A 458 -39.50 2.10 47.54
N PRO A 459 -39.91 1.78 48.79
CA PRO A 459 -40.24 0.41 49.20
C PRO A 459 -41.45 -0.22 48.48
N ASN A 460 -42.29 0.58 47.83
CA ASN A 460 -43.51 0.13 47.15
C ASN A 460 -43.33 -0.03 45.63
N LEU A 461 -42.08 -0.01 45.17
CA LEU A 461 -41.73 -0.22 43.77
C LEU A 461 -42.14 -1.64 43.31
N ARG A 462 -43.16 -1.73 42.46
CA ARG A 462 -43.72 -2.99 41.96
C ARG A 462 -44.28 -2.76 40.56
N ASP A 463 -43.62 -3.31 39.54
CA ASP A 463 -44.28 -3.69 38.28
C ASP A 463 -43.36 -4.53 37.38
N ALA A 464 -43.85 -5.73 37.01
CA ALA A 464 -43.50 -6.58 35.87
C ALA A 464 -42.05 -7.01 35.54
N ALA A 465 -40.99 -6.43 36.12
CA ALA A 465 -39.60 -6.84 35.85
C ALA A 465 -38.84 -7.22 37.12
N ASP A 466 -37.96 -8.22 37.04
CA ASP A 466 -36.91 -8.45 38.04
C ASP A 466 -35.99 -7.22 38.05
N TYR A 467 -36.10 -6.40 39.09
CA TYR A 467 -35.42 -5.11 39.19
C TYR A 467 -33.89 -5.26 39.04
N ALA A 468 -33.31 -6.25 39.71
CA ALA A 468 -31.87 -6.47 39.72
C ALA A 468 -31.37 -6.97 38.37
N ALA A 469 -32.13 -7.86 37.71
CA ALA A 469 -31.83 -8.31 36.36
C ALA A 469 -32.02 -7.19 35.31
N ALA A 470 -33.05 -6.35 35.44
CA ALA A 470 -33.35 -5.26 34.52
C ALA A 470 -32.30 -4.14 34.60
N THR A 471 -32.00 -3.65 35.80
CA THR A 471 -30.98 -2.61 36.02
C THR A 471 -29.56 -3.13 35.78
N GLY A 472 -29.27 -4.39 36.13
CA GLY A 472 -28.02 -5.06 35.79
C GLY A 472 -27.79 -5.15 34.28
N PHE A 473 -28.80 -5.59 33.52
CA PHE A 473 -28.75 -5.62 32.05
C PHE A 473 -28.59 -4.21 31.46
N ALA A 474 -29.28 -3.20 31.99
CA ALA A 474 -29.15 -1.82 31.55
C ALA A 474 -27.74 -1.25 31.79
N LEU A 475 -27.10 -1.55 32.92
CA LEU A 475 -25.71 -1.17 33.18
C LEU A 475 -24.73 -1.93 32.27
N ASP A 476 -24.98 -3.19 31.96
CA ASP A 476 -24.15 -3.98 31.03
C ASP A 476 -24.26 -3.49 29.58
N LEU A 477 -25.40 -2.90 29.19
CA LEU A 477 -25.54 -2.16 27.93
C LEU A 477 -24.79 -0.82 27.98
N LEU A 478 -24.89 -0.08 29.09
CA LEU A 478 -24.22 1.20 29.26
C LEU A 478 -22.68 1.07 29.21
N GLY A 479 -22.12 -0.01 29.77
CA GLY A 479 -20.69 -0.32 29.73
C GLY A 479 -20.13 -0.61 28.32
N ARG A 480 -20.99 -0.72 27.30
CA ARG A 480 -20.62 -0.89 25.89
C ARG A 480 -20.60 0.44 25.13
N LEU A 481 -21.04 1.52 25.77
CA LEU A 481 -21.03 2.87 25.23
C LEU A 481 -19.79 3.63 25.70
N LYS A 482 -19.26 4.48 24.81
CA LYS A 482 -18.16 5.41 25.10
C LYS A 482 -18.67 6.64 25.86
N GLU A 483 -19.83 7.14 25.45
CA GLU A 483 -20.61 8.21 26.07
C GLU A 483 -22.09 7.84 25.84
N GLY A 484 -23.02 8.05 26.77
CA GLY A 484 -24.41 7.64 26.55
C GLY A 484 -25.33 7.68 27.76
N THR A 485 -26.58 7.26 27.54
CA THR A 485 -27.66 7.23 28.53
C THR A 485 -28.54 6.01 28.27
N VAL A 486 -28.86 5.28 29.33
CA VAL A 486 -29.87 4.22 29.36
C VAL A 486 -31.00 4.62 30.32
N THR A 487 -32.24 4.37 29.94
CA THR A 487 -33.41 4.61 30.80
C THR A 487 -34.35 3.41 30.84
N LEU A 488 -35.00 3.23 32.00
CA LEU A 488 -35.96 2.18 32.31
C LEU A 488 -37.22 2.82 32.89
N ALA A 489 -38.36 2.60 32.24
CA ALA A 489 -39.69 3.04 32.67
C ALA A 489 -40.65 1.85 32.64
N GLY A 490 -40.99 1.26 33.78
CA GLY A 490 -41.66 -0.04 33.87
C GLY A 490 -40.81 -1.12 33.19
N SER A 491 -41.41 -1.89 32.28
CA SER A 491 -40.70 -2.84 31.40
C SER A 491 -40.07 -2.19 30.15
N ALA A 492 -40.11 -0.86 30.03
CA ALA A 492 -39.74 -0.14 28.82
C ALA A 492 -38.29 0.38 28.91
N LEU A 493 -37.41 -0.11 28.03
CA LEU A 493 -35.98 0.20 27.96
C LEU A 493 -35.69 1.13 26.77
N SER A 494 -34.91 2.19 26.98
CA SER A 494 -34.34 3.00 25.89
C SER A 494 -32.86 3.31 26.12
N LEU A 495 -32.13 3.52 25.02
CA LEU A 495 -30.68 3.68 25.00
C LEU A 495 -30.30 4.74 23.96
N ALA A 496 -29.31 5.58 24.26
CA ALA A 496 -28.76 6.60 23.34
C ALA A 496 -27.29 6.86 23.67
N GLY A 497 -26.46 7.24 22.69
CA GLY A 497 -25.05 7.54 22.94
C GLY A 497 -24.11 7.31 21.77
N GLN A 498 -22.81 7.20 22.08
CA GLN A 498 -21.74 6.88 21.16
C GLN A 498 -21.16 5.49 21.46
N VAL A 499 -20.90 4.72 20.41
CA VAL A 499 -20.25 3.40 20.49
C VAL A 499 -18.80 3.52 20.03
N ALA A 500 -17.88 2.81 20.70
CA ALA A 500 -16.44 2.95 20.48
C ALA A 500 -15.94 2.29 19.18
N ASP A 501 -16.42 1.09 18.86
CA ASP A 501 -16.01 0.31 17.69
C ASP A 501 -17.12 -0.65 17.19
N GLY A 502 -16.88 -1.28 16.03
CA GLY A 502 -17.84 -2.20 15.41
C GLY A 502 -18.06 -3.52 16.17
N ARG A 503 -17.14 -3.94 17.05
CA ARG A 503 -17.35 -5.12 17.92
C ARG A 503 -18.28 -4.77 19.07
N ALA A 504 -18.03 -3.64 19.74
CA ALA A 504 -18.94 -3.09 20.73
C ALA A 504 -20.35 -2.88 20.15
N TRP A 505 -20.46 -2.41 18.90
CA TRP A 505 -21.72 -2.35 18.17
C TRP A 505 -22.35 -3.74 17.99
N THR A 506 -21.61 -4.71 17.46
CA THR A 506 -22.12 -6.06 17.16
C THR A 506 -22.62 -6.77 18.43
N GLU A 507 -21.89 -6.65 19.54
CA GLU A 507 -22.30 -7.24 20.81
C GLU A 507 -23.49 -6.52 21.44
N LEU A 508 -23.59 -5.19 21.27
CA LEU A 508 -24.74 -4.39 21.70
C LEU A 508 -25.99 -4.75 20.88
N ASP A 509 -25.89 -4.78 19.55
CA ASP A 509 -26.96 -5.18 18.64
C ASP A 509 -27.42 -6.62 18.91
N ALA A 510 -26.50 -7.56 19.14
CA ALA A 510 -26.83 -8.94 19.54
C ALA A 510 -27.59 -9.00 20.88
N ALA A 511 -27.19 -8.19 21.87
CA ALA A 511 -27.90 -8.09 23.15
C ALA A 511 -29.30 -7.49 22.98
N LEU A 512 -29.45 -6.46 22.14
CA LEU A 512 -30.71 -5.77 21.86
C LEU A 512 -31.66 -6.57 20.94
N ARG A 513 -31.15 -7.45 20.07
CA ARG A 513 -31.95 -8.35 19.22
C ARG A 513 -32.42 -9.61 19.93
N ARG A 514 -31.85 -9.97 21.08
CA ARG A 514 -32.32 -11.12 21.88
C ARG A 514 -33.80 -10.96 22.21
N ARG A 515 -34.61 -11.99 21.95
CA ARG A 515 -36.04 -12.03 22.25
C ARG A 515 -36.38 -13.35 22.98
N PRO A 516 -37.09 -13.30 24.12
CA PRO A 516 -37.38 -12.10 24.92
C PRO A 516 -36.08 -11.46 25.46
N LEU A 517 -36.13 -10.17 25.79
CA LEU A 517 -35.04 -9.54 26.55
C LEU A 517 -35.05 -10.04 28.01
N PRO A 518 -33.93 -9.95 28.74
CA PRO A 518 -33.90 -10.25 30.16
C PRO A 518 -34.96 -9.47 30.95
N ALA A 519 -35.40 -10.05 32.07
CA ALA A 519 -36.37 -9.45 33.00
C ALA A 519 -37.73 -9.01 32.38
N GLY A 520 -38.10 -9.51 31.18
CA GLY A 520 -39.35 -9.12 30.51
C GLY A 520 -39.31 -7.73 29.88
N LEU A 521 -38.12 -7.16 29.68
CA LEU A 521 -37.95 -5.84 29.08
C LEU A 521 -38.42 -5.77 27.61
N SER A 522 -38.79 -4.57 27.20
CA SER A 522 -39.22 -4.20 25.85
C SER A 522 -38.48 -2.94 25.43
N LEU A 523 -37.96 -2.90 24.20
CA LEU A 523 -37.27 -1.73 23.67
C LEU A 523 -38.27 -0.67 23.18
N VAL A 524 -38.08 0.58 23.60
CA VAL A 524 -38.93 1.72 23.23
C VAL A 524 -38.32 2.48 22.07
N GLY A 525 -39.08 2.57 20.98
CA GLY A 525 -38.63 3.17 19.72
C GLY A 525 -37.58 2.32 18.99
N ASP A 526 -37.10 2.84 17.86
CA ASP A 526 -35.99 2.26 17.12
C ASP A 526 -34.68 2.52 17.86
N GLY A 527 -34.45 1.83 18.99
CA GLY A 527 -33.35 2.07 19.94
C GLY A 527 -31.91 1.90 19.39
N ALA A 528 -31.77 1.65 18.09
CA ALA A 528 -30.52 1.69 17.34
C ALA A 528 -30.25 3.05 16.66
N ALA A 529 -31.28 3.88 16.43
CA ALA A 529 -31.19 5.15 15.70
C ALA A 529 -30.56 6.30 16.50
N THR A 530 -30.53 6.17 17.83
CA THR A 530 -29.97 7.13 18.81
C THR A 530 -28.52 6.81 19.21
N LEU A 531 -27.92 5.80 18.59
CA LEU A 531 -26.56 5.34 18.84
C LEU A 531 -25.66 5.67 17.65
N ALA A 532 -24.55 6.35 17.91
CA ALA A 532 -23.60 6.78 16.88
C ALA A 532 -22.22 6.12 17.07
N LEU A 533 -21.80 5.30 16.11
CA LEU A 533 -20.41 4.81 16.06
C LEU A 533 -19.46 5.99 15.75
N ARG A 534 -18.40 6.19 16.54
CA ARG A 534 -17.39 7.25 16.31
C ARG A 534 -15.96 6.77 16.68
N PRO A 535 -15.02 6.67 15.72
CA PRO A 535 -15.12 7.15 14.34
C PRO A 535 -15.98 6.26 13.42
N TYR A 536 -16.81 6.89 12.60
CA TYR A 536 -17.63 6.23 11.59
C TYR A 536 -16.84 6.11 10.27
N GLY A 537 -16.36 4.92 9.96
CA GLY A 537 -15.45 4.67 8.83
C GLY A 537 -16.05 3.85 7.68
N LEU A 538 -15.87 4.32 6.44
CA LEU A 538 -16.08 3.58 5.18
C LEU A 538 -14.83 3.69 4.30
N ALA A 539 -14.38 2.57 3.74
CA ALA A 539 -13.31 2.51 2.75
C ALA A 539 -13.83 1.94 1.43
N ILE A 540 -13.43 2.57 0.33
CA ILE A 540 -13.87 2.30 -1.04
C ILE A 540 -12.63 2.21 -1.92
N SER A 541 -12.54 1.20 -2.78
CA SER A 541 -11.54 1.15 -3.86
C SER A 541 -12.17 0.72 -5.18
N VAL A 542 -11.68 1.28 -6.28
CA VAL A 542 -12.16 1.05 -7.64
C VAL A 542 -10.97 0.81 -8.56
N ASP A 543 -11.04 -0.26 -9.34
CA ASP A 543 -10.14 -0.53 -10.45
C ASP A 543 -10.90 -1.18 -11.64
N ARG A 544 -10.16 -1.72 -12.61
CA ARG A 544 -10.73 -2.38 -13.80
C ARG A 544 -11.38 -3.75 -13.52
N THR A 545 -11.09 -4.33 -12.36
CA THR A 545 -11.62 -5.62 -11.89
C THR A 545 -12.94 -5.46 -11.17
N GLY A 546 -13.13 -4.35 -10.43
CA GLY A 546 -14.41 -3.98 -9.82
C GLY A 546 -14.30 -2.85 -8.78
N LEU A 547 -15.40 -2.63 -8.06
CA LEU A 547 -15.46 -1.77 -6.87
C LEU A 547 -15.52 -2.63 -5.61
N SER A 548 -14.70 -2.34 -4.61
CA SER A 548 -14.77 -2.96 -3.27
C SER A 548 -15.13 -1.94 -2.18
N LEU A 549 -16.01 -2.35 -1.27
CA LEU A 549 -16.45 -1.59 -0.09
C LEU A 549 -16.11 -2.35 1.19
N SER A 550 -15.63 -1.64 2.21
CA SER A 550 -15.41 -2.20 3.55
C SER A 550 -15.62 -1.15 4.65
N GLY A 551 -15.97 -1.57 5.86
CA GLY A 551 -16.34 -0.67 6.96
C GLY A 551 -17.86 -0.63 7.17
N HIS A 552 -18.42 0.57 7.34
CA HIS A 552 -19.79 0.74 7.84
C HIS A 552 -20.67 1.55 6.88
N LEU A 553 -21.93 1.13 6.72
CA LEU A 553 -22.98 1.86 5.99
C LEU A 553 -24.20 2.08 6.90
N PRO A 554 -24.90 3.23 6.81
CA PRO A 554 -25.98 3.58 7.73
C PRO A 554 -27.18 2.63 7.63
N ASP A 555 -27.51 2.19 6.42
CA ASP A 555 -28.71 1.44 6.09
C ASP A 555 -28.55 0.66 4.77
N VAL A 556 -29.49 -0.27 4.53
CA VAL A 556 -29.52 -1.10 3.33
C VAL A 556 -29.81 -0.26 2.08
N ALA A 557 -30.63 0.79 2.18
CA ALA A 557 -30.97 1.66 1.05
C ALA A 557 -29.73 2.39 0.50
N THR A 558 -28.80 2.80 1.36
CA THR A 558 -27.51 3.38 0.98
C THR A 558 -26.65 2.35 0.27
N ARG A 559 -26.58 1.10 0.77
CA ARG A 559 -25.87 -0.01 0.09
C ARG A 559 -26.44 -0.26 -1.31
N GLU A 560 -27.75 -0.30 -1.44
CA GLU A 560 -28.45 -0.46 -2.72
C GLU A 560 -28.22 0.73 -3.66
N ALA A 561 -28.19 1.96 -3.15
CA ALA A 561 -27.88 3.15 -3.94
C ALA A 561 -26.43 3.17 -4.44
N LEU A 562 -25.45 2.83 -3.60
CA LEU A 562 -24.05 2.69 -4.02
C LEU A 562 -23.90 1.58 -5.06
N ARG A 563 -24.58 0.45 -4.87
CA ARG A 563 -24.62 -0.63 -5.85
C ARG A 563 -25.23 -0.15 -7.17
N ALA A 564 -26.35 0.57 -7.16
CA ALA A 564 -26.98 1.09 -8.37
C ALA A 564 -26.05 2.01 -9.19
N LEU A 565 -25.19 2.80 -8.54
CA LEU A 565 -24.15 3.58 -9.22
C LEU A 565 -23.13 2.70 -9.95
N VAL A 566 -22.73 1.57 -9.34
CA VAL A 566 -21.81 0.60 -9.97
C VAL A 566 -22.49 -0.15 -11.12
N GLU A 567 -23.74 -0.60 -10.93
CA GLU A 567 -24.51 -1.31 -11.96
C GLU A 567 -24.86 -0.42 -13.17
N ALA A 568 -24.91 0.91 -12.98
CA ALA A 568 -25.04 1.91 -14.05
C ALA A 568 -23.72 2.27 -14.76
N SER A 569 -22.60 1.68 -14.34
CA SER A 569 -21.25 1.97 -14.85
C SER A 569 -20.71 0.83 -15.72
N PRO A 570 -19.55 1.01 -16.40
CA PRO A 570 -18.84 -0.10 -17.07
C PRO A 570 -18.37 -1.24 -16.16
N LEU A 571 -18.50 -1.08 -14.83
CA LEU A 571 -18.23 -2.12 -13.82
C LEU A 571 -19.51 -2.87 -13.37
N GLN A 572 -20.56 -2.89 -14.19
CA GLN A 572 -21.77 -3.69 -13.93
C GLN A 572 -21.43 -5.14 -13.54
N GLY A 573 -22.06 -5.65 -12.47
CA GLY A 573 -21.80 -6.97 -11.91
C GLY A 573 -20.42 -7.16 -11.24
N LYS A 574 -19.54 -6.16 -11.24
CA LYS A 574 -18.18 -6.21 -10.66
C LYS A 574 -18.09 -5.41 -9.37
N TRP A 575 -18.65 -5.96 -8.29
CA TRP A 575 -18.53 -5.36 -6.96
C TRP A 575 -18.26 -6.40 -5.86
N SER A 576 -17.65 -5.95 -4.77
CA SER A 576 -17.37 -6.71 -3.55
C SER A 576 -17.74 -5.83 -2.34
N ASP A 577 -18.41 -6.42 -1.35
CA ASP A 577 -19.02 -5.66 -0.26
C ASP A 577 -18.83 -6.39 1.08
N ASP A 578 -17.78 -5.99 1.79
CA ASP A 578 -17.48 -6.41 3.16
C ASP A 578 -18.02 -5.41 4.20
N THR A 579 -19.00 -4.56 3.83
CA THR A 579 -19.56 -3.57 4.76
C THR A 579 -20.57 -4.17 5.73
N GLN A 580 -20.64 -3.58 6.92
CA GLN A 580 -21.65 -3.87 7.93
C GLN A 580 -22.69 -2.73 7.98
N ILE A 581 -23.96 -3.07 8.14
CA ILE A 581 -25.01 -2.07 8.36
C ILE A 581 -24.98 -1.63 9.83
N VAL A 582 -24.60 -0.37 10.06
CA VAL A 582 -24.50 0.23 11.39
C VAL A 582 -25.14 1.63 11.33
N PRO A 583 -26.31 1.85 11.97
CA PRO A 583 -26.94 3.17 12.02
C PRO A 583 -26.09 4.21 12.79
N GLY A 584 -26.51 5.48 12.74
CA GLY A 584 -25.81 6.57 13.45
C GLY A 584 -24.63 7.20 12.71
N ALA A 585 -24.54 6.99 11.39
CA ALA A 585 -23.63 7.74 10.53
C ALA A 585 -23.91 9.27 10.61
N PRO A 586 -22.92 10.13 10.35
CA PRO A 586 -23.14 11.58 10.27
C PRO A 586 -24.22 11.96 9.25
N ALA A 587 -24.98 13.03 9.51
CA ALA A 587 -25.99 13.53 8.57
C ALA A 587 -25.33 13.94 7.25
N GLY A 588 -25.75 13.32 6.14
CA GLY A 588 -25.12 13.50 4.82
C GLY A 588 -24.11 12.41 4.43
N PHE A 589 -23.74 11.49 5.32
CA PHE A 589 -22.76 10.43 5.03
C PHE A 589 -23.10 9.59 3.78
N ALA A 590 -24.36 9.21 3.60
CA ALA A 590 -24.81 8.48 2.41
C ALA A 590 -24.59 9.28 1.11
N ALA A 591 -24.78 10.60 1.13
CA ALA A 591 -24.52 11.48 0.00
C ALA A 591 -23.01 11.66 -0.25
N ALA A 592 -22.21 11.77 0.81
CA ALA A 592 -20.74 11.80 0.71
C ALA A 592 -20.18 10.49 0.12
N ALA A 593 -20.71 9.34 0.54
CA ALA A 593 -20.36 8.03 -0.01
C ALA A 593 -20.78 7.89 -1.48
N ALA A 594 -21.98 8.34 -1.85
CA ALA A 594 -22.43 8.34 -3.25
C ALA A 594 -21.57 9.24 -4.14
N MET A 595 -21.20 10.43 -3.65
CA MET A 595 -20.27 11.34 -4.35
C MET A 595 -18.88 10.71 -4.52
N ALA A 596 -18.34 10.07 -3.48
CA ALA A 596 -17.07 9.37 -3.54
C ALA A 596 -17.11 8.25 -4.60
N VAL A 597 -18.12 7.36 -4.57
CA VAL A 597 -18.31 6.32 -5.59
C VAL A 597 -18.44 6.93 -6.99
N THR A 598 -19.25 7.97 -7.18
CA THR A 598 -19.44 8.62 -8.48
C THR A 598 -18.14 9.19 -9.05
N ASN A 599 -17.29 9.78 -8.21
CA ASN A 599 -15.99 10.27 -8.64
C ASN A 599 -14.98 9.15 -8.90
N LEU A 600 -14.94 8.12 -8.05
CA LEU A 600 -14.07 6.95 -8.26
C LEU A 600 -14.39 6.18 -9.54
N LEU A 601 -15.67 6.03 -9.90
CA LEU A 601 -16.11 5.40 -11.15
C LEU A 601 -15.69 6.15 -12.43
N ARG A 602 -15.19 7.39 -12.30
CA ARG A 602 -14.63 8.20 -13.41
C ARG A 602 -13.11 8.08 -13.52
N LEU A 603 -12.44 7.52 -12.51
CA LEU A 603 -11.00 7.30 -12.48
C LEU A 603 -10.64 5.93 -13.07
N ASP A 604 -9.39 5.79 -13.55
CA ASP A 604 -8.86 4.51 -14.03
C ASP A 604 -8.54 3.54 -12.88
N LEU A 605 -8.14 4.13 -11.74
CA LEU A 605 -7.80 3.49 -10.46
C LEU A 605 -8.10 4.53 -9.38
N GLY A 606 -8.69 4.14 -8.25
CA GLY A 606 -8.87 5.07 -7.14
C GLY A 606 -9.30 4.43 -5.84
N SER A 607 -9.15 5.20 -4.75
CA SER A 607 -9.67 4.85 -3.44
C SER A 607 -10.23 6.08 -2.73
N ALA A 608 -11.23 5.86 -1.90
CA ALA A 608 -11.78 6.85 -1.00
C ALA A 608 -11.88 6.26 0.41
N THR A 609 -11.57 7.07 1.41
CA THR A 609 -11.89 6.79 2.80
C THR A 609 -12.72 7.92 3.37
N ILE A 610 -13.82 7.58 4.03
CA ILE A 610 -14.68 8.52 4.73
C ILE A 610 -14.57 8.18 6.22
N VAL A 611 -14.10 9.13 7.01
CA VAL A 611 -13.96 8.99 8.47
C VAL A 611 -14.64 10.19 9.11
N ASP A 612 -15.78 9.95 9.76
CA ASP A 612 -16.67 10.97 10.30
C ASP A 612 -17.05 12.02 9.24
N ASP A 613 -16.47 13.23 9.29
CA ASP A 613 -16.71 14.33 8.36
C ASP A 613 -15.67 14.45 7.23
N LEU A 614 -14.56 13.71 7.30
CA LEU A 614 -13.45 13.82 6.36
C LEU A 614 -13.54 12.77 5.24
N VAL A 615 -13.60 13.24 4.00
CA VAL A 615 -13.51 12.42 2.78
C VAL A 615 -12.11 12.57 2.17
N THR A 616 -11.30 11.52 2.25
CA THR A 616 -10.00 11.44 1.60
C THR A 616 -10.15 10.68 0.28
N LEU A 617 -9.82 11.32 -0.84
CA LEU A 617 -9.91 10.80 -2.20
C LEU A 617 -8.52 10.72 -2.84
N ARG A 618 -8.19 9.57 -3.41
CA ARG A 618 -6.93 9.30 -4.11
C ARG A 618 -7.22 8.54 -5.39
N GLY A 619 -6.41 8.74 -6.43
CA GLY A 619 -6.51 7.92 -7.62
C GLY A 619 -5.74 8.45 -8.81
N LEU A 620 -5.90 7.77 -9.94
CA LEU A 620 -5.23 8.04 -11.20
C LEU A 620 -6.25 8.08 -12.33
N THR A 621 -6.09 9.01 -13.26
CA THR A 621 -6.87 9.08 -14.50
C THR A 621 -5.99 9.35 -15.70
N CYS A 622 -6.33 8.79 -16.85
CA CYS A 622 -5.69 9.10 -18.13
C CYS A 622 -6.07 10.48 -18.71
N ARG A 623 -6.94 11.26 -18.04
CA ARG A 623 -7.51 12.51 -18.59
C ARG A 623 -7.42 13.66 -17.58
N ASP A 624 -6.64 14.67 -17.93
CA ASP A 624 -6.47 15.91 -17.14
C ASP A 624 -7.78 16.66 -16.88
N LEU A 625 -8.74 16.65 -17.81
CA LEU A 625 -10.08 17.20 -17.56
C LEU A 625 -10.80 16.44 -16.43
N ILE A 626 -10.72 15.11 -16.42
CA ILE A 626 -11.35 14.29 -15.36
C ILE A 626 -10.65 14.54 -14.01
N GLN A 627 -9.33 14.70 -13.99
CA GLN A 627 -8.59 15.09 -12.79
C GLN A 627 -9.18 16.38 -12.19
N ARG A 628 -9.22 17.45 -12.99
CA ARG A 628 -9.71 18.77 -12.55
C ARG A 628 -11.19 18.76 -12.17
N GLU A 629 -12.02 18.00 -12.89
CA GLU A 629 -13.45 17.86 -12.56
C GLU A 629 -13.67 17.03 -11.27
N VAL A 630 -12.85 16.01 -10.99
CA VAL A 630 -12.93 15.23 -9.74
C VAL A 630 -12.43 16.05 -8.55
N GLU A 631 -11.30 16.77 -8.69
CA GLU A 631 -10.79 17.69 -7.66
C GLU A 631 -11.81 18.80 -7.34
N THR A 632 -12.42 19.39 -8.37
CA THR A 632 -13.50 20.38 -8.20
C THR A 632 -14.73 19.76 -7.53
N SER A 633 -15.16 18.57 -7.97
CA SER A 633 -16.31 17.86 -7.40
C SER A 633 -16.08 17.48 -5.93
N ALA A 634 -14.87 17.11 -5.54
CA ALA A 634 -14.51 16.88 -4.15
C ALA A 634 -14.56 18.18 -3.32
N ALA A 635 -14.09 19.30 -3.88
CA ALA A 635 -14.08 20.60 -3.19
C ALA A 635 -15.49 21.23 -3.02
N THR A 636 -16.39 21.08 -3.99
CA THR A 636 -17.71 21.77 -4.00
C THR A 636 -18.93 20.86 -3.93
N GLY A 637 -18.77 19.54 -4.11
CA GLY A 637 -19.86 18.57 -4.20
C GLY A 637 -20.17 17.82 -2.90
N LEU A 638 -19.48 18.14 -1.79
CA LEU A 638 -19.75 17.55 -0.48
C LEU A 638 -21.01 18.14 0.19
N PRO A 639 -21.75 17.32 0.96
CA PRO A 639 -22.84 17.82 1.80
C PRO A 639 -22.30 18.69 2.94
N ALA A 640 -23.14 19.62 3.43
CA ALA A 640 -22.77 20.55 4.48
C ALA A 640 -22.25 19.83 5.75
N GLY A 641 -21.09 20.27 6.24
CA GLY A 641 -20.42 19.69 7.40
C GLY A 641 -19.27 18.73 7.05
N PHE A 642 -19.17 18.24 5.81
CA PHE A 642 -18.06 17.40 5.37
C PHE A 642 -16.91 18.23 4.76
N ARG A 643 -15.70 17.66 4.77
CA ARG A 643 -14.48 18.23 4.18
C ARG A 643 -13.79 17.22 3.27
N ALA A 644 -13.18 17.67 2.18
CA ALA A 644 -12.42 16.83 1.26
C ALA A 644 -10.91 17.06 1.38
N ASP A 645 -10.15 15.98 1.27
CA ASP A 645 -8.75 15.97 0.84
C ASP A 645 -8.67 15.09 -0.41
N ALA A 646 -8.55 15.71 -1.59
CA ALA A 646 -8.45 15.03 -2.87
C ALA A 646 -7.07 15.23 -3.50
N SER A 647 -6.48 14.14 -3.99
CA SER A 647 -5.22 14.16 -4.73
C SER A 647 -5.30 13.13 -5.86
N ILE A 648 -5.51 13.62 -7.08
CA ILE A 648 -5.72 12.79 -8.27
C ILE A 648 -4.52 12.99 -9.19
N GLY A 649 -3.85 11.90 -9.57
CA GLY A 649 -2.70 11.93 -10.48
C GLY A 649 -3.07 11.62 -11.93
N LEU A 650 -2.20 12.01 -12.85
CA LEU A 650 -2.26 11.55 -14.23
C LEU A 650 -1.61 10.18 -14.37
N ARG A 651 -2.37 9.20 -14.88
CA ARG A 651 -1.84 7.90 -15.28
C ARG A 651 -1.00 8.10 -16.54
N GLN A 652 0.23 7.57 -16.56
CA GLN A 652 1.13 7.69 -17.72
C GLN A 652 1.26 6.40 -18.55
N THR A 653 0.86 5.24 -18.02
CA THR A 653 0.95 3.94 -18.71
C THR A 653 -0.42 3.37 -19.04
N GLY A 654 -0.60 2.96 -20.30
CA GLY A 654 -1.85 2.35 -20.79
C GLY A 654 -3.02 3.31 -20.95
N CYS A 655 -2.72 4.58 -21.09
CA CYS A 655 -3.66 5.60 -21.54
C CYS A 655 -3.67 5.63 -23.06
N VAL A 656 -4.62 4.91 -23.67
CA VAL A 656 -4.98 5.14 -25.06
C VAL A 656 -5.87 6.39 -25.08
N VAL A 657 -5.22 7.55 -25.18
CA VAL A 657 -5.88 8.79 -25.60
C VAL A 657 -5.75 8.82 -27.12
N ASP A 658 -6.82 8.49 -27.85
CA ASP A 658 -6.82 8.35 -29.32
C ASP A 658 -6.23 9.58 -30.04
N PRO A 659 -5.02 9.51 -30.62
CA PRO A 659 -4.36 10.68 -31.20
C PRO A 659 -5.00 11.26 -32.48
N PRO A 660 -5.61 10.47 -33.39
CA PRO A 660 -6.26 11.04 -34.58
C PRO A 660 -7.49 11.87 -34.23
N ALA A 661 -8.21 11.46 -33.18
CA ALA A 661 -9.44 12.13 -32.78
C ALA A 661 -9.15 13.51 -32.19
N THR A 662 -8.19 13.63 -31.27
CA THR A 662 -7.85 14.94 -30.68
C THR A 662 -7.33 15.92 -31.74
N CYS A 663 -6.30 15.56 -32.51
CA CYS A 663 -5.72 16.49 -33.48
C CYS A 663 -6.72 16.93 -34.58
N GLN A 664 -7.56 16.01 -35.08
CA GLN A 664 -8.61 16.36 -36.04
C GLN A 664 -9.73 17.19 -35.38
N ASN A 665 -10.18 16.83 -34.17
CA ASN A 665 -11.21 17.59 -33.45
C ASN A 665 -10.75 19.00 -33.09
N ASP A 666 -9.49 19.19 -32.72
CA ASP A 666 -8.93 20.50 -32.36
C ASP A 666 -8.80 21.39 -33.60
N LEU A 667 -8.38 20.82 -34.75
CA LEU A 667 -8.36 21.53 -36.04
C LEU A 667 -9.77 21.80 -36.61
N ASP A 668 -10.72 20.88 -36.43
CA ASP A 668 -12.12 21.10 -36.80
C ASP A 668 -12.80 22.11 -35.87
N ALA A 669 -12.49 22.12 -34.57
CA ALA A 669 -12.97 23.13 -33.63
C ALA A 669 -12.41 24.53 -33.98
N LEU A 670 -11.11 24.61 -34.29
CA LEU A 670 -10.46 25.84 -34.75
C LEU A 670 -11.15 26.38 -36.02
N THR A 671 -11.35 25.54 -37.04
CA THR A 671 -11.93 25.97 -38.32
C THR A 671 -13.45 26.21 -38.27
N LYS A 672 -14.16 25.54 -37.36
CA LYS A 672 -15.60 25.77 -37.10
C LYS A 672 -15.85 27.08 -36.35
N ASN A 673 -14.98 27.43 -35.39
CA ASN A 673 -15.12 28.66 -34.61
C ASN A 673 -14.51 29.88 -35.32
N ASN A 674 -13.47 29.68 -36.13
CA ASN A 674 -12.76 30.75 -36.84
C ASN A 674 -12.78 30.54 -38.35
N THR A 675 -13.78 31.12 -39.03
CA THR A 675 -13.82 31.14 -40.50
C THR A 675 -12.72 32.05 -41.05
N VAL A 676 -11.72 31.51 -41.74
CA VAL A 676 -10.64 32.29 -42.37
C VAL A 676 -11.21 33.13 -43.54
N LEU A 677 -11.50 34.41 -43.28
CA LEU A 677 -12.16 35.31 -44.21
C LEU A 677 -11.18 35.96 -45.21
N PHE A 678 -10.86 35.23 -46.27
CA PHE A 678 -10.30 35.86 -47.48
C PHE A 678 -11.23 36.98 -47.99
N ALA A 679 -10.69 38.06 -48.55
CA ALA A 679 -11.49 39.06 -49.23
C ALA A 679 -12.24 38.46 -50.46
N GLN A 680 -13.33 39.11 -50.89
CA GLN A 680 -14.06 38.64 -52.08
C GLN A 680 -13.15 38.64 -53.32
N GLY A 681 -13.23 37.59 -54.13
CA GLY A 681 -12.48 37.47 -55.38
C GLY A 681 -10.97 37.22 -55.28
N THR A 682 -10.34 37.28 -54.10
CA THR A 682 -8.87 37.15 -53.97
C THR A 682 -8.42 35.88 -53.24
N SER A 683 -7.22 35.40 -53.59
CA SER A 683 -6.46 34.36 -52.86
C SER A 683 -5.45 34.94 -51.87
N VAL A 684 -5.42 36.27 -51.72
CA VAL A 684 -4.53 36.97 -50.79
C VAL A 684 -5.09 36.80 -49.38
N VAL A 685 -4.37 36.10 -48.51
CA VAL A 685 -4.57 36.22 -47.06
C VAL A 685 -4.16 37.63 -46.69
N GLN A 686 -5.11 38.45 -46.25
CA GLN A 686 -4.78 39.62 -45.45
C GLN A 686 -4.57 39.11 -44.03
N LEU A 687 -3.35 39.27 -43.51
CA LEU A 687 -2.99 38.92 -42.14
C LEU A 687 -3.54 39.99 -41.20
N ASP A 688 -4.86 40.02 -41.05
CA ASP A 688 -5.52 40.79 -40.00
C ASP A 688 -5.34 40.08 -38.64
N ALA A 689 -5.52 40.82 -37.54
CA ALA A 689 -5.29 40.27 -36.21
C ALA A 689 -6.11 39.01 -35.87
N PRO A 690 -7.35 38.82 -36.38
CA PRO A 690 -8.05 37.53 -36.30
C PRO A 690 -7.32 36.41 -37.06
N THR A 691 -7.00 36.59 -38.34
CA THR A 691 -6.36 35.54 -39.16
C THR A 691 -4.98 35.17 -38.63
N GLU A 692 -4.23 36.15 -38.14
CA GLU A 692 -2.93 35.97 -37.50
C GLU A 692 -3.01 35.01 -36.29
N ARG A 693 -4.04 35.18 -35.44
CA ARG A 693 -4.29 34.30 -34.28
C ARG A 693 -4.63 32.88 -34.72
N VAL A 694 -5.49 32.72 -35.71
CA VAL A 694 -5.91 31.40 -36.22
C VAL A 694 -4.73 30.63 -36.80
N ILE A 695 -3.84 31.30 -37.53
CA ILE A 695 -2.62 30.68 -38.06
C ILE A 695 -1.65 30.32 -36.92
N ALA A 696 -1.48 31.18 -35.91
CA ALA A 696 -0.65 30.87 -34.75
C ALA A 696 -1.19 29.69 -33.92
N GLU A 697 -2.51 29.61 -33.73
CA GLU A 697 -3.19 28.51 -33.03
C GLU A 697 -3.10 27.19 -33.83
N ALA A 698 -3.25 27.25 -35.16
CA ALA A 698 -2.99 26.11 -36.05
C ALA A 698 -1.55 25.62 -35.93
N VAL A 699 -0.54 26.51 -35.89
CA VAL A 699 0.86 26.12 -35.67
C VAL A 699 1.04 25.44 -34.30
N ALA A 700 0.42 25.96 -33.24
CA ALA A 700 0.49 25.38 -31.90
C ALA A 700 -0.13 23.97 -31.82
N ILE A 701 -1.24 23.73 -32.53
CA ILE A 701 -1.86 22.39 -32.64
C ILE A 701 -0.98 21.46 -33.50
N LEU A 702 -0.52 21.92 -34.67
CA LEU A 702 0.30 21.12 -35.59
C LEU A 702 1.70 20.78 -35.05
N ALA A 703 2.21 21.55 -34.07
CA ALA A 703 3.41 21.23 -33.31
C ALA A 703 3.20 20.05 -32.34
N GLN A 704 1.99 19.85 -31.82
CA GLN A 704 1.64 18.72 -30.94
C GLN A 704 1.44 17.40 -31.73
N CYS A 705 1.23 17.50 -33.05
CA CYS A 705 1.01 16.35 -33.94
C CYS A 705 2.17 16.17 -34.97
N PRO A 706 3.45 16.08 -34.55
CA PRO A 706 4.62 16.30 -35.43
C PRO A 706 4.81 15.27 -36.55
N THR A 707 4.23 14.07 -36.42
CA THR A 707 4.29 12.99 -37.42
C THR A 707 3.09 12.98 -38.38
N THR A 708 2.07 13.78 -38.11
CA THR A 708 0.82 13.80 -38.88
C THR A 708 1.01 14.59 -40.18
N ARG A 709 0.54 14.02 -41.30
CA ARG A 709 0.38 14.72 -42.58
C ARG A 709 -1.01 15.35 -42.65
N ILE A 710 -1.08 16.56 -43.20
CA ILE A 710 -2.30 17.37 -43.25
C ILE A 710 -2.56 17.79 -44.69
N THR A 711 -3.77 17.53 -45.16
CA THR A 711 -4.30 18.10 -46.40
C THR A 711 -5.08 19.36 -46.07
N ILE A 712 -4.64 20.49 -46.60
CA ILE A 712 -5.29 21.79 -46.47
C ILE A 712 -6.32 21.89 -47.61
N GLU A 713 -7.60 21.77 -47.27
CA GLU A 713 -8.72 21.77 -48.21
C GLU A 713 -9.31 23.18 -48.36
N GLY A 714 -9.26 23.74 -49.56
CA GLY A 714 -9.86 25.03 -49.90
C GLY A 714 -11.27 24.90 -50.49
N HIS A 715 -12.22 25.69 -49.98
CA HIS A 715 -13.61 25.72 -50.45
C HIS A 715 -14.06 27.14 -50.87
N ALA A 716 -15.05 27.22 -51.75
CA ALA A 716 -15.67 28.44 -52.24
C ALA A 716 -17.20 28.33 -52.26
N ASN A 717 -17.91 29.47 -52.19
CA ASN A 717 -19.36 29.48 -52.43
C ASN A 717 -19.69 29.74 -53.90
N ARG A 718 -20.90 29.37 -54.32
CA ARG A 718 -21.31 29.35 -55.73
C ARG A 718 -21.55 30.72 -56.37
N ASP A 719 -21.59 31.80 -55.60
CA ASP A 719 -21.96 33.15 -56.07
C ASP A 719 -21.13 33.69 -57.26
N GLY A 720 -19.89 33.21 -57.44
CA GLY A 720 -18.96 33.69 -58.47
C GLY A 720 -18.97 32.95 -59.82
N GLU A 721 -19.65 31.80 -59.94
CA GLU A 721 -19.62 30.99 -61.18
C GLU A 721 -20.20 31.73 -62.41
N ARG A 722 -21.07 32.72 -62.19
CA ARG A 722 -21.85 33.37 -63.25
C ARG A 722 -21.09 34.42 -64.07
N THR A 723 -19.83 34.71 -63.73
CA THR A 723 -19.02 35.80 -64.32
C THR A 723 -17.61 35.36 -64.73
N GLY A 724 -17.42 34.07 -65.06
CA GLY A 724 -16.17 33.56 -65.62
C GLY A 724 -15.04 33.30 -64.61
N PHE A 725 -15.33 33.38 -63.30
CA PHE A 725 -14.34 33.09 -62.25
C PHE A 725 -14.23 31.59 -61.99
N ASN A 726 -13.01 31.06 -61.99
CA ASN A 726 -12.73 29.67 -61.66
C ASN A 726 -12.64 29.49 -60.13
N ASN A 727 -13.75 29.06 -59.52
CA ASN A 727 -13.82 28.75 -58.09
C ASN A 727 -12.84 27.65 -57.64
N LEU A 728 -12.48 26.71 -58.52
CA LEU A 728 -11.54 25.63 -58.21
C LEU A 728 -10.12 26.19 -58.04
N ASP A 729 -9.65 26.97 -59.03
CA ASP A 729 -8.35 27.66 -59.00
C ASP A 729 -8.24 28.61 -57.78
N LEU A 730 -9.28 29.43 -57.55
CA LEU A 730 -9.35 30.31 -56.38
C LEU A 730 -9.21 29.54 -55.07
N SER A 731 -9.91 28.40 -54.93
CA SER A 731 -9.87 27.58 -53.72
C SER A 731 -8.49 26.91 -53.51
N ALA A 732 -7.86 26.43 -54.58
CA ALA A 732 -6.53 25.84 -54.53
C ALA A 732 -5.47 26.88 -54.11
N ARG A 733 -5.50 28.08 -54.70
CA ARG A 733 -4.58 29.18 -54.33
C ARG A 733 -4.74 29.65 -52.88
N ARG A 734 -5.94 29.54 -52.31
CA ARG A 734 -6.20 29.84 -50.88
C ARG A 734 -5.57 28.82 -49.95
N ALA A 735 -5.76 27.52 -50.23
CA ALA A 735 -5.09 26.45 -49.50
C ALA A 735 -3.57 26.57 -49.60
N LEU A 736 -3.06 26.87 -50.80
CA LEU A 736 -1.64 27.12 -51.07
C LEU A 736 -1.09 28.26 -50.20
N ARG A 737 -1.78 29.39 -50.13
CA ARG A 737 -1.31 30.52 -49.31
C ARG A 737 -1.31 30.18 -47.82
N VAL A 738 -2.30 29.45 -47.29
CA VAL A 738 -2.31 29.01 -45.89
C VAL A 738 -1.14 28.07 -45.60
N ARG A 739 -0.83 27.14 -46.51
CA ARG A 739 0.36 26.30 -46.42
C ARG A 739 1.63 27.14 -46.30
N ASP A 740 1.80 28.13 -47.18
CA ASP A 740 3.03 28.93 -47.25
C ASP A 740 3.22 29.80 -45.99
N GLU A 741 2.14 30.24 -45.33
CA GLU A 741 2.18 30.91 -44.02
C GLU A 741 2.56 29.94 -42.88
N LEU A 742 2.07 28.69 -42.89
CA LEU A 742 2.44 27.66 -41.92
C LEU A 742 3.91 27.22 -42.05
N VAL A 743 4.41 27.12 -43.30
CA VAL A 743 5.81 26.81 -43.59
C VAL A 743 6.74 27.93 -43.11
N GLN A 744 6.38 29.20 -43.33
CA GLN A 744 7.12 30.35 -42.79
C GLN A 744 7.21 30.35 -41.25
N ARG A 745 6.27 29.69 -40.57
CA ARG A 745 6.21 29.54 -39.11
C ARG A 745 6.81 28.23 -38.59
N GLY A 746 7.52 27.48 -39.44
CA GLY A 746 8.32 26.32 -39.04
C GLY A 746 7.61 24.96 -39.14
N ILE A 747 6.43 24.87 -39.77
CA ILE A 747 5.86 23.55 -40.11
C ILE A 747 6.54 22.99 -41.36
N ASP A 748 7.05 21.76 -41.27
CA ASP A 748 7.73 21.08 -42.38
C ASP A 748 6.81 21.00 -43.63
N PRO A 749 7.23 21.53 -44.80
CA PRO A 749 6.45 21.46 -46.03
C PRO A 749 6.17 20.02 -46.49
N ALA A 750 6.99 19.03 -46.12
CA ALA A 750 6.75 17.62 -46.45
C ALA A 750 5.53 17.01 -45.71
N ARG A 751 5.02 17.70 -44.68
CA ARG A 751 3.80 17.32 -43.94
C ARG A 751 2.52 17.97 -44.49
N LEU A 752 2.62 18.94 -45.40
CA LEU A 752 1.48 19.77 -45.82
C LEU A 752 1.16 19.63 -47.31
N GLU A 753 0.03 18.99 -47.60
CA GLU A 753 -0.56 18.94 -48.94
C GLU A 753 -1.69 19.98 -49.07
N THR A 754 -2.02 20.39 -50.30
CA THR A 754 -3.04 21.42 -50.55
C THR A 754 -3.97 20.99 -51.68
N GLN A 755 -5.28 21.05 -51.46
CA GLN A 755 -6.28 20.66 -52.44
C GLN A 755 -7.42 21.68 -52.51
N GLY A 756 -7.79 22.10 -53.72
CA GLY A 756 -8.95 22.97 -53.95
C GLY A 756 -10.17 22.16 -54.39
N PHE A 757 -11.32 22.39 -53.77
CA PHE A 757 -12.60 21.75 -54.13
C PHE A 757 -13.62 22.73 -54.73
N GLY A 758 -13.30 24.03 -54.75
CA GLY A 758 -14.22 25.07 -55.20
C GLY A 758 -15.57 24.98 -54.47
N SER A 759 -16.65 25.05 -55.25
CA SER A 759 -18.04 24.96 -54.81
C SER A 759 -18.58 23.53 -54.62
N THR A 760 -17.79 22.49 -54.92
CA THR A 760 -18.30 21.10 -55.02
C THR A 760 -18.57 20.40 -53.68
N ARG A 761 -18.05 20.93 -52.56
CA ARG A 761 -18.23 20.41 -51.20
C ARG A 761 -18.78 21.49 -50.24
N PRO A 762 -20.05 21.90 -50.40
CA PRO A 762 -20.68 22.86 -49.48
C PRO A 762 -20.88 22.24 -48.10
N LEU A 763 -20.65 23.03 -47.04
CA LEU A 763 -20.98 22.67 -45.65
C LEU A 763 -22.46 22.91 -45.35
N VAL A 764 -23.05 23.95 -45.94
CA VAL A 764 -24.49 24.26 -45.89
C VAL A 764 -25.03 24.54 -47.30
N PRO A 765 -26.31 24.25 -47.59
CA PRO A 765 -26.89 24.49 -48.91
C PRO A 765 -26.67 25.94 -49.39
N HIS A 766 -26.27 26.13 -50.65
CA HIS A 766 -25.88 27.47 -51.17
C HIS A 766 -26.95 28.57 -51.05
N GLY A 767 -28.22 28.22 -50.84
CA GLY A 767 -29.32 29.16 -50.62
C GLY A 767 -29.57 29.55 -49.17
N ALA A 768 -28.86 28.99 -48.19
CA ALA A 768 -28.97 29.42 -46.79
C ALA A 768 -28.34 30.81 -46.60
N PRO A 769 -28.89 31.69 -45.72
CA PRO A 769 -28.35 33.03 -45.50
C PRO A 769 -26.86 33.04 -45.11
N GLU A 770 -26.43 32.04 -44.34
CA GLU A 770 -25.08 31.88 -43.80
C GLU A 770 -24.11 31.21 -44.81
N ALA A 771 -24.62 30.67 -45.92
CA ALA A 771 -23.85 29.87 -46.87
C ALA A 771 -22.64 30.60 -47.46
N ARG A 772 -22.72 31.93 -47.59
CA ARG A 772 -21.62 32.75 -48.08
C ARG A 772 -20.43 32.77 -47.13
N ALA A 773 -20.65 32.72 -45.82
CA ALA A 773 -19.59 32.63 -44.83
C ALA A 773 -19.11 31.18 -44.70
N MET A 774 -20.03 30.25 -44.41
CA MET A 774 -19.70 28.87 -44.03
C MET A 774 -19.09 28.02 -45.16
N ASN A 775 -19.45 28.28 -46.42
CA ASN A 775 -18.88 27.54 -47.56
C ASN A 775 -17.54 28.13 -48.05
N ARG A 776 -17.16 29.34 -47.60
CA ARG A 776 -15.89 30.00 -47.96
C ARG A 776 -14.85 29.77 -46.86
N ARG A 777 -14.45 28.52 -46.68
CA ARG A 777 -13.52 28.08 -45.63
C ARG A 777 -12.25 27.44 -46.19
N VAL A 778 -11.22 27.39 -45.35
CA VAL A 778 -10.14 26.41 -45.46
C VAL A 778 -10.34 25.43 -44.30
N GLN A 779 -10.22 24.14 -44.58
CA GLN A 779 -10.32 23.07 -43.58
C GLN A 779 -9.01 22.27 -43.56
N PHE A 780 -8.66 21.72 -42.41
CA PHE A 780 -7.52 20.82 -42.26
C PHE A 780 -8.04 19.40 -42.12
N THR A 781 -7.67 18.54 -43.06
CA THR A 781 -7.96 17.12 -43.01
C THR A 781 -6.67 16.38 -42.66
N VAL A 782 -6.64 15.67 -41.54
CA VAL A 782 -5.58 14.72 -41.21
C VAL A 782 -5.61 13.60 -42.25
N ALA A 783 -4.51 13.43 -42.98
CA ALA A 783 -4.36 12.28 -43.87
C ALA A 783 -4.28 11.00 -43.02
N LYS A 784 -5.08 10.00 -43.40
CA LYS A 784 -5.20 8.71 -42.70
C LYS A 784 -4.02 7.78 -42.97
#